data_AF-A0A434A6X6-F1
#
_entry.id   AF-A0A434A6X6-F1
#
_cell.length_a   1.000
_cell.length_b   1.000
_cell.length_c   1.000
_cell.angle_alpha   90.00
_cell.angle_beta   90.00
_cell.angle_gamma   90.00
#
_symmetry.space_group_name_H-M   'P 1'
#
loop_
_entity.id
_entity.type
_entity.pdbx_description
1 polymer ?
#
loop_
_entity_poly.entity_id
_entity_poly.type
_entity_poly.pdbx_seq_one_letter_code
_entity_poly.pdbx_strand_id
1 'polypeptide(L)'
;MKSALEIKPDISYKSAGKFEETRFEKIHNEIFKNSAEASLIVAHEIAQLIRSKQEKGKSCVLGLATGSSPIKVYEELVRMHREEGLSFSNVITFNLDEYYPMTKENNQSYHYFMHQHLFNHIDIKPENVNIPDGTVAIEELNQYCIDYEMNIKNAGGLDFQLLGIGRTGHVGFNEPGSHINSGTRIITLDHITRVDASSDFNGIDNVPKRAITMGVSTIMRSKRIVLMAWGQNKADIIKRTVQGDISSEVPATFLQNHPNATFVLDQSAAVELTRFKTPWLVGECIWTQELKSKAIVWLCQKTKQSILKLTDRDYNNNGMSDLLAQEGSAYDLNINMFNVLQHTITGWPGGKPNTDDSHRPERADPAKKRVILFSPHPDDDVISMGGTFSKLIKQGHDVHVVYQTSGNIAVTDDEALKFAEVAKDFVGDATSAINFKAVIEFLNSKSENEIDSLEVRKLKGLIRRRESYAATRYIGLKDENTHFLDLPFYETGQVKKNPLGSEDIAIVKDIIARIKPHQVFAAGDLADPHGTHEVCLNAIFAAMAALKPEKYMDDCWLWLYRGAWHEWDIHEIDMAVPLSPSEVLLKRHAILYHQSQKDRVMFQGNDSREFWVRAEDRNKNTAILYDELGLAEYEAIEAFKRFDY
;
A
#
# COMPACT_ATOMS: atom_id res chain seq x y z
N MET A 1 16.88 -29.24 12.55
CA MET A 1 15.93 -29.96 13.43
C MET A 1 14.64 -30.15 12.65
N LYS A 2 13.93 -31.25 12.92
CA LYS A 2 12.85 -31.86 12.12
C LYS A 2 11.70 -30.91 11.77
N SER A 3 11.08 -31.19 10.62
CA SER A 3 9.80 -30.65 10.13
C SER A 3 8.80 -30.44 11.26
N ALA A 4 8.52 -29.18 11.57
CA ALA A 4 7.25 -28.82 12.15
C ALA A 4 6.18 -29.20 11.12
N LEU A 5 5.22 -30.01 11.53
CA LEU A 5 4.01 -30.28 10.77
C LEU A 5 3.50 -28.96 10.16
N GLU A 6 3.13 -28.95 8.89
CA GLU A 6 2.31 -27.89 8.29
C GLU A 6 1.03 -27.77 9.13
N ILE A 7 1.06 -26.89 10.13
CA ILE A 7 -0.12 -26.47 10.86
C ILE A 7 -0.94 -25.74 9.79
N LYS A 8 -1.96 -26.40 9.25
CA LYS A 8 -2.99 -25.72 8.46
C LYS A 8 -3.49 -24.55 9.32
N PRO A 9 -3.33 -23.30 8.89
CA PRO A 9 -3.83 -22.18 9.67
C PRO A 9 -5.34 -22.35 9.84
N ASP A 10 -5.80 -22.41 11.09
CA ASP A 10 -7.20 -22.57 11.45
C ASP A 10 -7.75 -21.23 11.94
N ILE A 11 -8.72 -20.68 11.21
CA ILE A 11 -9.39 -19.41 11.53
C ILE A 11 -10.69 -19.62 12.34
N SER A 12 -10.91 -20.83 12.87
CA SER A 12 -12.00 -21.11 13.80
C SER A 12 -11.94 -20.18 15.00
N TYR A 13 -13.10 -19.63 15.38
CA TYR A 13 -13.20 -18.66 16.45
C TYR A 13 -12.63 -19.19 17.78
N LYS A 14 -11.80 -18.36 18.43
CA LYS A 14 -11.33 -18.53 19.80
C LYS A 14 -11.61 -17.25 20.58
N SER A 15 -11.77 -17.34 21.90
CA SER A 15 -11.91 -16.12 22.71
C SER A 15 -10.62 -15.30 22.64
N ALA A 16 -10.76 -13.98 22.47
CA ALA A 16 -9.65 -13.05 22.40
C ALA A 16 -8.95 -12.88 23.77
N GLY A 17 -7.71 -12.40 23.76
CA GLY A 17 -7.01 -11.97 24.97
C GLY A 17 -6.69 -13.06 25.99
N LYS A 18 -6.67 -14.34 25.59
CA LYS A 18 -6.40 -15.46 26.52
C LYS A 18 -4.95 -15.54 26.99
N PHE A 19 -4.02 -15.12 26.16
CA PHE A 19 -2.59 -15.20 26.44
C PHE A 19 -2.04 -13.81 26.77
N GLU A 20 -0.98 -13.76 27.58
CA GLU A 20 -0.33 -12.51 27.99
C GLU A 20 0.04 -11.65 26.77
N GLU A 21 0.59 -12.25 25.73
CA GLU A 21 0.93 -11.60 24.45
C GLU A 21 -0.29 -10.92 23.78
N THR A 22 -1.47 -11.50 23.95
CA THR A 22 -2.73 -11.03 23.32
C THR A 22 -3.61 -10.23 24.28
N ARG A 23 -3.17 -9.95 25.51
CA ARG A 23 -4.02 -9.44 26.60
C ARG A 23 -4.80 -8.14 26.30
N PHE A 24 -4.32 -7.35 25.34
CA PHE A 24 -4.97 -6.11 24.91
C PHE A 24 -5.98 -6.31 23.76
N GLU A 25 -6.00 -7.48 23.14
CA GLU A 25 -6.87 -7.80 22.01
C GLU A 25 -8.27 -8.20 22.52
N LYS A 26 -9.28 -7.47 22.07
CA LYS A 26 -10.69 -7.65 22.45
C LYS A 26 -11.50 -8.44 21.42
N ILE A 27 -10.88 -8.83 20.31
CA ILE A 27 -11.49 -9.66 19.26
C ILE A 27 -10.49 -10.69 18.73
N HIS A 28 -11.00 -11.87 18.37
CA HIS A 28 -10.19 -12.93 17.81
C HIS A 28 -9.58 -12.47 16.49
N ASN A 29 -8.28 -12.64 16.35
CA ASN A 29 -7.57 -12.31 15.12
C ASN A 29 -6.47 -13.33 14.85
N GLU A 30 -6.30 -13.67 13.58
CA GLU A 30 -5.28 -14.59 13.08
C GLU A 30 -4.45 -13.85 12.04
N ILE A 31 -3.13 -13.99 12.14
CA ILE A 31 -2.17 -13.20 11.37
C ILE A 31 -1.39 -14.12 10.45
N PHE A 32 -1.36 -13.76 9.18
CA PHE A 32 -0.77 -14.51 8.09
C PHE A 32 0.45 -13.78 7.53
N LYS A 33 1.35 -14.54 6.91
CA LYS A 33 2.54 -13.96 6.27
C LYS A 33 2.16 -12.98 5.16
N ASN A 34 1.11 -13.28 4.39
CA ASN A 34 0.63 -12.44 3.32
C ASN A 34 -0.85 -12.69 3.02
N SER A 35 -1.47 -11.77 2.27
CA SER A 35 -2.88 -11.84 1.88
C SER A 35 -3.23 -13.06 1.02
N ALA A 36 -2.29 -13.64 0.28
CA ALA A 36 -2.58 -14.79 -0.59
C ALA A 36 -2.85 -16.04 0.25
N GLU A 37 -1.97 -16.36 1.20
CA GLU A 37 -2.16 -17.48 2.13
C GLU A 37 -3.47 -17.34 2.93
N ALA A 38 -3.70 -16.16 3.49
CA ALA A 38 -4.93 -15.86 4.23
C ALA A 38 -6.19 -16.07 3.38
N SER A 39 -6.17 -15.61 2.12
CA SER A 39 -7.32 -15.71 1.21
C SER A 39 -7.67 -17.17 0.88
N LEU A 40 -6.67 -18.04 0.71
CA LEU A 40 -6.91 -19.47 0.50
C LEU A 40 -7.65 -20.10 1.68
N ILE A 41 -7.24 -19.78 2.91
CA ILE A 41 -7.86 -20.31 4.12
C ILE A 41 -9.32 -19.84 4.28
N VAL A 42 -9.59 -18.56 4.00
CA VAL A 42 -10.96 -18.02 4.01
C VAL A 42 -11.82 -18.69 2.93
N ALA A 43 -11.29 -18.88 1.71
CA ALA A 43 -11.98 -19.59 0.63
C ALA A 43 -12.31 -21.05 1.02
N HIS A 44 -11.37 -21.74 1.67
CA HIS A 44 -11.59 -23.08 2.19
C HIS A 44 -12.70 -23.13 3.27
N GLU A 45 -12.76 -22.19 4.21
CA GLU A 45 -13.84 -22.14 5.21
C GLU A 45 -15.22 -21.97 4.53
N ILE A 46 -15.32 -21.07 3.55
CA ILE A 46 -16.55 -20.85 2.78
C ILE A 46 -16.94 -22.13 2.00
N ALA A 47 -15.99 -22.75 1.31
CA ALA A 47 -16.22 -23.98 0.55
C ALA A 47 -16.68 -25.14 1.44
N GLN A 48 -16.08 -25.29 2.64
CA GLN A 48 -16.50 -26.29 3.63
C GLN A 48 -17.92 -26.03 4.14
N LEU A 49 -18.28 -24.77 4.38
CA LEU A 49 -19.63 -24.40 4.77
C LEU A 49 -20.65 -24.75 3.68
N ILE A 50 -20.34 -24.42 2.42
CA ILE A 50 -21.19 -24.75 1.26
C ILE A 50 -21.40 -26.26 1.19
N ARG A 51 -20.32 -27.05 1.19
CA ARG A 51 -20.37 -28.52 1.16
C ARG A 51 -21.20 -29.08 2.32
N SER A 52 -20.97 -28.61 3.55
CA SER A 52 -21.73 -29.08 4.73
C SER A 52 -23.22 -28.75 4.66
N LYS A 53 -23.59 -27.59 4.10
CA LYS A 53 -24.99 -27.20 3.90
C LYS A 53 -25.65 -28.05 2.81
N GLN A 54 -24.93 -28.32 1.73
CA GLN A 54 -25.38 -29.16 0.63
C GLN A 54 -25.61 -30.60 1.07
N GLU A 55 -24.69 -31.19 1.85
CA GLU A 55 -24.85 -32.53 2.46
C GLU A 55 -26.12 -32.64 3.32
N LYS A 56 -26.51 -31.54 3.96
CA LYS A 56 -27.72 -31.46 4.81
C LYS A 56 -28.98 -31.09 4.03
N GLY A 57 -28.89 -30.93 2.70
CA GLY A 57 -30.01 -30.49 1.85
C GLY A 57 -30.53 -29.09 2.19
N LYS A 58 -29.67 -28.21 2.71
CA LYS A 58 -30.02 -26.84 3.10
C LYS A 58 -29.34 -25.82 2.20
N SER A 59 -29.96 -24.67 2.03
CA SER A 59 -29.31 -23.52 1.40
C SER A 59 -28.16 -22.99 2.27
N CYS A 60 -27.11 -22.50 1.61
CA CYS A 60 -26.01 -21.80 2.24
C CYS A 60 -26.17 -20.30 1.97
N VAL A 61 -26.37 -19.50 3.02
CA VAL A 61 -26.62 -18.06 2.86
C VAL A 61 -25.34 -17.28 3.19
N LEU A 62 -24.79 -16.58 2.19
CA LEU A 62 -23.51 -15.87 2.29
C LEU A 62 -23.70 -14.36 2.17
N GLY A 63 -23.14 -13.62 3.12
CA GLY A 63 -22.92 -12.19 3.03
C GLY A 63 -21.56 -11.91 2.37
N LEU A 64 -21.55 -11.15 1.27
CA LEU A 64 -20.35 -10.92 0.46
C LEU A 64 -19.92 -9.44 0.44
N ALA A 65 -18.61 -9.21 0.42
CA ALA A 65 -17.99 -7.90 0.34
C ALA A 65 -17.41 -7.64 -1.05
N THR A 66 -17.21 -6.38 -1.40
CA THR A 66 -16.50 -5.94 -2.61
C THR A 66 -15.13 -5.32 -2.25
N GLY A 67 -14.46 -4.73 -3.24
CA GLY A 67 -13.14 -4.11 -3.08
C GLY A 67 -11.98 -5.08 -3.31
N SER A 68 -10.76 -4.60 -3.11
CA SER A 68 -9.54 -5.36 -3.42
C SER A 68 -9.31 -6.57 -2.49
N SER A 69 -9.69 -6.46 -1.21
CA SER A 69 -9.44 -7.50 -0.21
C SER A 69 -10.00 -8.90 -0.54
N PRO A 70 -11.27 -9.05 -0.98
CA PRO A 70 -11.87 -10.37 -1.26
C PRO A 70 -11.53 -10.97 -2.63
N ILE A 71 -10.85 -10.25 -3.53
CA ILE A 71 -10.62 -10.73 -4.92
C ILE A 71 -9.97 -12.13 -4.93
N LYS A 72 -8.89 -12.33 -4.16
CA LYS A 72 -8.18 -13.61 -4.10
C LYS A 72 -9.03 -14.74 -3.50
N VAL A 73 -9.96 -14.43 -2.60
CA VAL A 73 -10.93 -15.40 -2.08
C VAL A 73 -11.86 -15.86 -3.20
N TYR A 74 -12.36 -14.93 -4.02
CA TYR A 74 -13.23 -15.25 -5.14
C TYR A 74 -12.51 -16.05 -6.23
N GLU A 75 -11.28 -15.67 -6.59
CA GLU A 75 -10.46 -16.41 -7.54
C GLU A 75 -10.27 -17.87 -7.11
N GLU A 76 -10.00 -18.10 -5.83
CA GLU A 76 -9.82 -19.45 -5.30
C GLU A 76 -11.15 -20.24 -5.23
N LEU A 77 -12.27 -19.61 -4.89
CA LEU A 77 -13.59 -20.25 -4.95
C LEU A 77 -13.97 -20.65 -6.40
N VAL A 78 -13.64 -19.81 -7.37
CA VAL A 78 -13.81 -20.12 -8.80
C VAL A 78 -12.93 -21.29 -9.22
N ARG A 79 -11.67 -21.34 -8.75
CA ARG A 79 -10.78 -22.47 -8.99
C ARG A 79 -11.36 -23.77 -8.42
N MET A 80 -11.81 -23.77 -7.15
CA MET A 80 -12.44 -24.94 -6.53
C MET A 80 -13.72 -25.38 -7.25
N HIS A 81 -14.50 -24.46 -7.80
CA HIS A 81 -15.66 -24.80 -8.64
C HIS A 81 -15.24 -25.58 -9.88
N ARG A 82 -14.29 -25.03 -10.64
CA ARG A 82 -13.82 -25.59 -11.92
C ARG A 82 -13.05 -26.90 -11.77
N GLU A 83 -12.23 -27.01 -10.73
CA GLU A 83 -11.25 -28.09 -10.58
C GLU A 83 -11.63 -29.13 -9.53
N GLU A 84 -12.39 -28.76 -8.50
CA GLU A 84 -12.73 -29.63 -7.36
C GLU A 84 -14.22 -29.94 -7.24
N GLY A 85 -15.05 -29.43 -8.15
CA GLY A 85 -16.49 -29.69 -8.19
C GLY A 85 -17.28 -29.02 -7.06
N LEU A 86 -16.80 -27.92 -6.49
CA LEU A 86 -17.59 -27.11 -5.53
C LEU A 86 -18.81 -26.50 -6.26
N SER A 87 -20.04 -26.85 -5.87
CA SER A 87 -21.26 -26.30 -6.47
C SER A 87 -21.85 -25.16 -5.64
N PHE A 88 -22.32 -24.12 -6.32
CA PHE A 88 -23.01 -22.95 -5.77
C PHE A 88 -24.53 -23.00 -6.03
N SER A 89 -25.04 -24.11 -6.55
CA SER A 89 -26.45 -24.28 -6.92
C SER A 89 -27.45 -24.15 -5.74
N ASN A 90 -26.99 -24.36 -4.49
CA ASN A 90 -27.76 -24.16 -3.26
C ASN A 90 -27.31 -22.92 -2.46
N VAL A 91 -26.50 -22.05 -3.04
CA VAL A 91 -25.99 -20.83 -2.39
C VAL A 91 -26.95 -19.67 -2.68
N ILE A 92 -27.20 -18.85 -1.66
CA ILE A 92 -27.91 -17.57 -1.72
C ILE A 92 -26.97 -16.48 -1.22
N THR A 93 -26.76 -15.42 -1.99
CA THR A 93 -25.83 -14.34 -1.62
C THR A 93 -26.54 -13.04 -1.36
N PHE A 94 -26.02 -12.27 -0.39
CA PHE A 94 -26.40 -10.89 -0.10
C PHE A 94 -25.15 -10.02 -0.03
N ASN A 95 -25.02 -9.05 -0.92
CA ASN A 95 -23.92 -8.09 -0.87
C ASN A 95 -24.18 -7.00 0.17
N LEU A 96 -23.09 -6.42 0.69
CA LEU A 96 -23.15 -5.37 1.71
C LEU A 96 -23.74 -4.06 1.17
N ASP A 97 -23.46 -3.68 -0.07
CA ASP A 97 -23.74 -2.33 -0.57
C ASP A 97 -23.79 -2.23 -2.09
N GLU A 98 -24.27 -1.07 -2.56
CA GLU A 98 -24.12 -0.56 -3.93
C GLU A 98 -24.12 0.99 -3.89
N TYR A 99 -23.40 1.63 -4.81
CA TYR A 99 -23.42 3.08 -4.95
C TYR A 99 -24.80 3.62 -5.35
N TYR A 100 -25.08 4.89 -5.05
CA TYR A 100 -26.37 5.53 -5.38
C TYR A 100 -26.20 6.98 -5.89
N PRO A 101 -26.78 7.32 -7.06
CA PRO A 101 -27.33 6.40 -8.05
C PRO A 101 -26.22 5.60 -8.74
N MET A 102 -26.52 4.36 -9.16
CA MET A 102 -25.58 3.51 -9.90
C MET A 102 -26.33 2.51 -10.78
N THR A 103 -25.96 2.41 -12.07
CA THR A 103 -26.51 1.41 -12.99
C THR A 103 -25.66 0.14 -13.01
N LYS A 104 -26.27 -1.00 -13.35
CA LYS A 104 -25.60 -2.31 -13.34
C LYS A 104 -24.56 -2.47 -14.45
N GLU A 105 -24.71 -1.71 -15.53
CA GLU A 105 -23.83 -1.68 -16.69
C GLU A 105 -22.57 -0.84 -16.46
N ASN A 106 -22.58 0.00 -15.42
CA ASN A 106 -21.42 0.80 -15.05
C ASN A 106 -20.32 -0.13 -14.50
N ASN A 107 -19.10 0.00 -15.02
CA ASN A 107 -17.95 -0.84 -14.69
C ASN A 107 -17.39 -0.59 -13.27
N GLN A 108 -17.75 0.52 -12.64
CA GLN A 108 -17.49 0.81 -11.23
C GLN A 108 -18.61 0.33 -10.28
N SER A 109 -19.72 -0.23 -10.79
CA SER A 109 -20.79 -0.78 -9.95
C SER A 109 -20.34 -2.05 -9.21
N TYR A 110 -20.86 -2.26 -8.01
CA TYR A 110 -20.62 -3.49 -7.27
C TYR A 110 -21.32 -4.70 -7.89
N HIS A 111 -22.41 -4.47 -8.62
CA HIS A 111 -22.97 -5.46 -9.53
C HIS A 111 -21.95 -5.95 -10.57
N TYR A 112 -21.35 -5.04 -11.34
CA TYR A 112 -20.33 -5.38 -12.33
C TYR A 112 -19.13 -6.10 -11.69
N PHE A 113 -18.63 -5.57 -10.56
CA PHE A 113 -17.53 -6.17 -9.79
C PHE A 113 -17.79 -7.64 -9.45
N MET A 114 -18.95 -7.96 -8.86
CA MET A 114 -19.25 -9.32 -8.43
C MET A 114 -19.42 -10.28 -9.60
N HIS A 115 -20.00 -9.83 -10.71
CA HIS A 115 -20.10 -10.62 -11.93
C HIS A 115 -18.73 -10.89 -12.56
N GLN A 116 -17.84 -9.89 -12.57
CA GLN A 116 -16.48 -10.02 -13.07
C GLN A 116 -15.67 -11.03 -12.26
N HIS A 117 -15.77 -10.99 -10.93
CA HIS A 117 -14.88 -11.75 -10.04
C HIS A 117 -15.43 -13.11 -9.58
N LEU A 118 -16.75 -13.29 -9.55
CA LEU A 118 -17.37 -14.51 -8.99
C LEU A 118 -18.51 -15.03 -9.86
N PHE A 119 -19.61 -14.29 -9.98
CA PHE A 119 -20.90 -14.87 -10.41
C PHE A 119 -20.93 -15.40 -11.85
N ASN A 120 -20.15 -14.83 -12.78
CA ASN A 120 -20.07 -15.34 -14.15
C ASN A 120 -19.22 -16.62 -14.28
N HIS A 121 -18.58 -17.08 -13.21
CA HIS A 121 -17.59 -18.15 -13.24
C HIS A 121 -18.00 -19.39 -12.43
N ILE A 122 -19.20 -19.38 -11.84
CA ILE A 122 -19.75 -20.43 -10.97
C ILE A 122 -21.19 -20.78 -11.36
N ASP A 123 -21.72 -21.90 -10.86
CA ASP A 123 -23.08 -22.40 -11.12
C ASP A 123 -24.15 -21.85 -10.15
N ILE A 124 -23.97 -20.63 -9.64
CA ILE A 124 -24.99 -19.97 -8.81
C ILE A 124 -26.22 -19.62 -9.65
N LYS A 125 -27.41 -19.75 -9.07
CA LYS A 125 -28.65 -19.38 -9.75
C LYS A 125 -28.84 -17.85 -9.73
N PRO A 126 -29.21 -17.20 -10.85
CA PRO A 126 -29.36 -15.75 -10.89
C PRO A 126 -30.35 -15.20 -9.84
N GLU A 127 -31.44 -15.91 -9.57
CA GLU A 127 -32.44 -15.51 -8.57
C GLU A 127 -31.93 -15.56 -7.12
N ASN A 128 -30.77 -16.18 -6.88
CA ASN A 128 -30.14 -16.28 -5.58
C ASN A 128 -29.08 -15.18 -5.35
N VAL A 129 -28.83 -14.33 -6.35
CA VAL A 129 -27.89 -13.21 -6.27
C VAL A 129 -28.62 -11.95 -5.84
N ASN A 130 -28.34 -11.45 -4.63
CA ASN A 130 -28.94 -10.23 -4.09
C ASN A 130 -27.85 -9.16 -3.89
N ILE A 131 -27.94 -8.08 -4.66
CA ILE A 131 -27.09 -6.89 -4.55
C ILE A 131 -28.03 -5.69 -4.43
N PRO A 132 -27.77 -4.71 -3.54
CA PRO A 132 -28.57 -3.49 -3.47
C PRO A 132 -28.67 -2.81 -4.85
N ASP A 133 -29.86 -2.28 -5.18
CA ASP A 133 -30.13 -1.69 -6.50
C ASP A 133 -29.98 -0.17 -6.43
N GLY A 134 -28.89 0.32 -7.04
CA GLY A 134 -28.55 1.73 -7.13
C GLY A 134 -29.48 2.57 -8.02
N THR A 135 -30.49 1.98 -8.65
CA THR A 135 -31.43 2.67 -9.57
C THR A 135 -32.82 2.88 -8.98
N VAL A 136 -33.08 2.41 -7.76
CA VAL A 136 -34.36 2.53 -7.06
C VAL A 136 -34.76 4.01 -6.90
N ALA A 137 -36.03 4.33 -7.10
CA ALA A 137 -36.54 5.69 -6.91
C ALA A 137 -36.41 6.12 -5.44
N ILE A 138 -36.07 7.40 -5.21
CA ILE A 138 -35.81 7.91 -3.85
C ILE A 138 -37.02 7.75 -2.92
N GLU A 139 -38.25 7.79 -3.48
CA GLU A 139 -39.51 7.63 -2.76
C GLU A 139 -39.75 6.18 -2.30
N GLU A 140 -39.20 5.20 -3.03
CA GLU A 140 -39.36 3.76 -2.76
C GLU A 140 -38.22 3.19 -1.91
N LEU A 141 -37.13 3.95 -1.76
CA LEU A 141 -35.88 3.50 -1.17
C LEU A 141 -36.02 2.94 0.25
N ASN A 142 -36.86 3.54 1.08
CA ASN A 142 -37.11 3.05 2.44
C ASN A 142 -37.77 1.67 2.42
N GLN A 143 -38.76 1.48 1.54
CA GLN A 143 -39.43 0.18 1.40
C GLN A 143 -38.47 -0.86 0.81
N TYR A 144 -37.69 -0.48 -0.20
CA TYR A 144 -36.65 -1.35 -0.77
C TYR A 144 -35.65 -1.85 0.28
N CYS A 145 -35.18 -0.97 1.17
CA CYS A 145 -34.28 -1.34 2.26
C CYS A 145 -34.94 -2.33 3.25
N ILE A 146 -36.23 -2.14 3.55
CA ILE A 146 -37.02 -3.06 4.40
C ILE A 146 -37.15 -4.41 3.72
N ASP A 147 -37.43 -4.44 2.41
CA ASP A 147 -37.59 -5.66 1.64
C ASP A 147 -36.27 -6.45 1.57
N TYR A 148 -35.13 -5.75 1.45
CA TYR A 148 -33.81 -6.37 1.50
C TYR A 148 -33.55 -7.08 2.84
N GLU A 149 -33.89 -6.44 3.97
CA GLU A 149 -33.82 -7.06 5.31
C GLU A 149 -34.75 -8.27 5.44
N MET A 150 -35.97 -8.18 4.90
CA MET A 150 -36.92 -9.28 4.92
C MET A 150 -36.45 -10.46 4.07
N ASN A 151 -35.81 -10.21 2.93
CA ASN A 151 -35.22 -11.26 2.10
C ASN A 151 -34.12 -12.03 2.84
N ILE A 152 -33.24 -11.32 3.56
CA ILE A 152 -32.22 -11.96 4.42
C ILE A 152 -32.89 -12.82 5.51
N LYS A 153 -33.93 -12.28 6.15
CA LYS A 153 -34.66 -12.99 7.21
C LYS A 153 -35.38 -14.23 6.67
N ASN A 154 -36.03 -14.13 5.51
CA ASN A 154 -36.76 -15.22 4.85
C ASN A 154 -35.81 -16.32 4.36
N ALA A 155 -34.57 -15.99 4.00
CA ALA A 155 -33.51 -16.96 3.71
C ALA A 155 -32.98 -17.70 4.97
N GLY A 156 -33.41 -17.30 6.18
CA GLY A 156 -32.98 -17.91 7.45
C GLY A 156 -31.78 -17.22 8.10
N GLY A 157 -31.46 -15.99 7.69
CA GLY A 157 -30.30 -15.22 8.12
C GLY A 157 -29.00 -15.68 7.46
N LEU A 158 -27.95 -14.88 7.62
CA LEU A 158 -26.63 -15.13 7.02
C LEU A 158 -25.89 -16.24 7.81
N ASP A 159 -25.46 -17.29 7.11
CA ASP A 159 -24.62 -18.34 7.70
C ASP A 159 -23.17 -17.88 7.85
N PHE A 160 -22.71 -17.04 6.93
CA PHE A 160 -21.36 -16.48 6.91
C PHE A 160 -21.40 -15.07 6.33
N GLN A 161 -20.67 -14.14 6.92
CA GLN A 161 -20.49 -12.79 6.41
C GLN A 161 -19.00 -12.50 6.23
N LEU A 162 -18.61 -12.29 4.98
CA LEU A 162 -17.29 -11.79 4.61
C LEU A 162 -17.29 -10.26 4.68
N LEU A 163 -16.30 -9.66 5.33
CA LEU A 163 -16.14 -8.22 5.47
C LEU A 163 -14.74 -7.79 5.06
N GLY A 164 -14.64 -6.59 4.48
CA GLY A 164 -13.42 -5.79 4.49
C GLY A 164 -13.53 -4.66 5.51
N ILE A 165 -12.46 -3.89 5.69
CA ILE A 165 -12.43 -2.70 6.55
C ILE A 165 -11.86 -1.47 5.82
N GLY A 166 -12.59 -0.36 5.89
CA GLY A 166 -12.13 0.95 5.44
C GLY A 166 -11.08 1.56 6.36
N ARG A 167 -10.33 2.58 5.90
CA ARG A 167 -9.38 3.30 6.78
C ARG A 167 -10.07 4.07 7.91
N THR A 168 -11.36 4.37 7.74
CA THR A 168 -12.23 4.97 8.77
C THR A 168 -12.79 3.93 9.76
N GLY A 169 -12.58 2.64 9.52
CA GLY A 169 -13.14 1.56 10.33
C GLY A 169 -14.57 1.21 9.98
N HIS A 170 -15.06 1.66 8.81
CA HIS A 170 -16.34 1.22 8.28
C HIS A 170 -16.29 -0.26 7.87
N VAL A 171 -17.45 -0.93 7.96
CA VAL A 171 -17.73 -2.23 7.36
C VAL A 171 -18.94 -2.09 6.45
N GLY A 172 -18.82 -2.53 5.19
CA GLY A 172 -19.65 -1.98 4.12
C GLY A 172 -19.50 -0.45 4.06
N PHE A 173 -20.58 0.30 3.79
CA PHE A 173 -20.59 1.76 3.95
C PHE A 173 -21.13 2.23 5.31
N ASN A 174 -21.00 1.43 6.38
CA ASN A 174 -21.31 1.92 7.73
C ASN A 174 -20.20 2.86 8.21
N GLU A 175 -20.28 4.13 7.80
CA GLU A 175 -19.32 5.20 8.09
C GLU A 175 -19.29 5.60 9.58
N PRO A 176 -18.23 6.32 10.04
CA PRO A 176 -18.19 6.91 11.38
C PRO A 176 -19.49 7.65 11.74
N GLY A 177 -19.99 7.38 12.95
CA GLY A 177 -21.31 7.83 13.41
C GLY A 177 -22.43 6.80 13.20
N SER A 178 -22.19 5.71 12.48
CA SER A 178 -23.18 4.63 12.31
C SER A 178 -23.54 3.97 13.63
N HIS A 179 -24.84 3.68 13.83
CA HIS A 179 -25.34 3.05 15.04
C HIS A 179 -25.32 1.53 14.96
N ILE A 180 -25.06 0.85 16.09
CA ILE A 180 -25.07 -0.61 16.19
C ILE A 180 -26.43 -1.24 15.85
N ASN A 181 -27.53 -0.51 16.06
CA ASN A 181 -28.89 -0.97 15.77
C ASN A 181 -29.37 -0.65 14.34
N SER A 182 -28.48 -0.16 13.48
CA SER A 182 -28.84 0.19 12.10
C SER A 182 -29.18 -1.04 11.26
N GLY A 183 -30.27 -0.94 10.48
CA GLY A 183 -30.58 -1.85 9.37
C GLY A 183 -30.09 -1.30 8.03
N THR A 184 -30.45 -1.99 6.94
CA THR A 184 -30.19 -1.55 5.57
C THR A 184 -30.76 -0.16 5.32
N ARG A 185 -29.97 0.74 4.74
CA ARG A 185 -30.33 2.15 4.54
C ARG A 185 -29.48 2.81 3.46
N ILE A 186 -29.93 3.98 3.00
CA ILE A 186 -29.07 4.93 2.30
C ILE A 186 -28.14 5.66 3.27
N ILE A 187 -26.91 5.90 2.85
CA ILE A 187 -25.91 6.65 3.60
C ILE A 187 -25.17 7.62 2.68
N THR A 188 -24.72 8.74 3.25
CA THR A 188 -23.78 9.65 2.60
C THR A 188 -22.37 9.17 2.89
N LEU A 189 -21.55 9.04 1.85
CA LEU A 189 -20.19 8.52 1.97
C LEU A 189 -19.27 9.53 2.66
N ASP A 190 -18.37 9.02 3.50
CA ASP A 190 -17.33 9.84 4.11
C ASP A 190 -16.34 10.33 3.04
N HIS A 191 -15.72 11.49 3.29
CA HIS A 191 -14.74 12.05 2.36
C HIS A 191 -13.56 11.09 2.15
N ILE A 192 -13.06 10.44 3.22
CA ILE A 192 -11.96 9.47 3.16
C ILE A 192 -12.34 8.26 2.33
N THR A 193 -13.58 7.77 2.46
CA THR A 193 -14.11 6.67 1.63
C THR A 193 -14.16 7.05 0.16
N ARG A 194 -14.58 8.28 -0.17
CA ARG A 194 -14.57 8.78 -1.56
C ARG A 194 -13.15 8.95 -2.10
N VAL A 195 -12.20 9.36 -1.27
CA VAL A 195 -10.77 9.43 -1.66
C VAL A 195 -10.25 8.03 -1.97
N ASP A 196 -10.53 7.03 -1.12
CA ASP A 196 -10.12 5.63 -1.34
C ASP A 196 -10.69 5.06 -2.64
N ALA A 197 -11.92 5.42 -3.02
CA ALA A 197 -12.54 4.97 -4.27
C ALA A 197 -12.11 5.79 -5.50
N SER A 198 -11.57 6.99 -5.33
CA SER A 198 -11.39 7.97 -6.42
C SER A 198 -10.59 7.46 -7.62
N SER A 199 -9.60 6.59 -7.40
CA SER A 199 -8.80 6.02 -8.48
C SER A 199 -9.59 5.09 -9.39
N ASP A 200 -10.64 4.42 -8.89
CA ASP A 200 -11.52 3.56 -9.70
C ASP A 200 -12.50 4.40 -10.55
N PHE A 201 -12.75 5.64 -10.13
CA PHE A 201 -13.68 6.59 -10.76
C PHE A 201 -12.97 7.68 -11.59
N ASN A 202 -11.66 7.57 -11.82
CA ASN A 202 -10.86 8.59 -12.53
C ASN A 202 -10.96 10.00 -11.89
N GLY A 203 -11.08 10.05 -10.56
CA GLY A 203 -11.15 11.30 -9.79
C GLY A 203 -12.27 11.31 -8.76
N ILE A 204 -12.07 12.07 -7.69
CA ILE A 204 -13.02 12.13 -6.56
C ILE A 204 -14.39 12.70 -6.95
N ASP A 205 -14.43 13.62 -7.92
CA ASP A 205 -15.67 14.27 -8.36
C ASP A 205 -16.64 13.30 -9.05
N ASN A 206 -16.11 12.21 -9.61
CA ASN A 206 -16.88 11.16 -10.25
C ASN A 206 -17.39 10.10 -9.25
N VAL A 207 -16.88 10.09 -8.02
CA VAL A 207 -17.31 9.14 -6.98
C VAL A 207 -18.69 9.55 -6.46
N PRO A 208 -19.71 8.66 -6.51
CA PRO A 208 -21.04 8.94 -5.97
C PRO A 208 -20.98 9.41 -4.51
N LYS A 209 -21.88 10.33 -4.14
CA LYS A 209 -21.91 10.89 -2.77
C LYS A 209 -22.67 10.01 -1.78
N ARG A 210 -23.44 9.04 -2.27
CA ARG A 210 -24.33 8.20 -1.49
C ARG A 210 -24.22 6.74 -1.93
N ALA A 211 -24.63 5.85 -1.04
CA ALA A 211 -24.72 4.42 -1.30
C ALA A 211 -25.87 3.81 -0.49
N ILE A 212 -26.38 2.67 -0.92
CA ILE A 212 -27.24 1.80 -0.13
C ILE A 212 -26.33 0.78 0.56
N THR A 213 -26.51 0.56 1.86
CA THR A 213 -25.67 -0.39 2.61
C THR A 213 -26.46 -1.15 3.67
N MET A 214 -26.08 -2.41 3.86
CA MET A 214 -26.51 -3.28 4.94
C MET A 214 -26.08 -2.68 6.27
N GLY A 215 -27.00 -2.62 7.23
CA GLY A 215 -26.72 -2.02 8.54
C GLY A 215 -25.87 -2.89 9.46
N VAL A 216 -25.26 -2.26 10.46
CA VAL A 216 -24.43 -2.96 11.48
C VAL A 216 -25.23 -4.05 12.20
N SER A 217 -26.50 -3.78 12.54
CA SER A 217 -27.35 -4.77 13.23
C SER A 217 -27.55 -6.02 12.38
N THR A 218 -27.66 -5.85 11.06
CA THR A 218 -27.84 -6.94 10.10
C THR A 218 -26.59 -7.78 9.97
N ILE A 219 -25.43 -7.13 9.86
CA ILE A 219 -24.11 -7.79 9.90
C ILE A 219 -23.95 -8.60 11.19
N MET A 220 -24.26 -8.00 12.35
CA MET A 220 -24.13 -8.62 13.67
C MET A 220 -25.07 -9.81 13.92
N ARG A 221 -26.11 -10.01 13.08
CA ARG A 221 -27.01 -11.18 13.14
C ARG A 221 -26.45 -12.41 12.41
N SER A 222 -25.33 -12.27 11.69
CA SER A 222 -24.70 -13.38 10.98
C SER A 222 -24.25 -14.47 11.94
N LYS A 223 -24.26 -15.74 11.53
CA LYS A 223 -23.80 -16.83 12.42
C LYS A 223 -22.28 -16.88 12.56
N ARG A 224 -21.56 -16.40 11.54
CA ARG A 224 -20.11 -16.37 11.43
C ARG A 224 -19.70 -15.10 10.69
N ILE A 225 -18.73 -14.36 11.23
CA ILE A 225 -18.15 -13.17 10.58
C ILE A 225 -16.66 -13.37 10.39
N VAL A 226 -16.17 -13.13 9.17
CA VAL A 226 -14.74 -13.05 8.85
C VAL A 226 -14.46 -11.68 8.26
N LEU A 227 -13.63 -10.90 8.94
CA LEU A 227 -13.16 -9.60 8.46
C LEU A 227 -11.72 -9.72 7.97
N MET A 228 -11.45 -9.24 6.77
CA MET A 228 -10.13 -9.27 6.15
C MET A 228 -9.52 -7.87 6.08
N ALA A 229 -8.24 -7.74 6.41
CA ALA A 229 -7.50 -6.49 6.28
C ALA A 229 -6.05 -6.73 5.89
N TRP A 230 -5.66 -6.13 4.77
CA TRP A 230 -4.34 -6.29 4.16
C TRP A 230 -3.61 -4.95 4.11
N GLY A 231 -2.30 -4.98 4.28
CA GLY A 231 -1.43 -3.84 4.06
C GLY A 231 -1.33 -2.88 5.26
N GLN A 232 -0.23 -2.14 5.27
CA GLN A 232 0.13 -1.24 6.36
C GLN A 232 -0.81 -0.05 6.49
N ASN A 233 -1.46 0.38 5.41
CA ASN A 233 -2.47 1.44 5.40
C ASN A 233 -3.72 1.10 6.25
N LYS A 234 -3.88 -0.15 6.68
CA LYS A 234 -4.92 -0.60 7.62
C LYS A 234 -4.43 -0.75 9.06
N ALA A 235 -3.13 -0.62 9.34
CA ALA A 235 -2.56 -0.96 10.64
C ALA A 235 -3.14 -0.13 11.80
N ASP A 236 -3.22 1.20 11.64
CA ASP A 236 -3.77 2.08 12.68
C ASP A 236 -5.23 1.78 13.00
N ILE A 237 -6.04 1.57 11.96
CA ILE A 237 -7.46 1.28 12.16
C ILE A 237 -7.67 -0.12 12.76
N ILE A 238 -6.85 -1.10 12.36
CA ILE A 238 -6.86 -2.43 12.94
C ILE A 238 -6.50 -2.39 14.42
N LYS A 239 -5.49 -1.62 14.83
CA LYS A 239 -5.18 -1.41 16.25
C LYS A 239 -6.38 -0.85 17.01
N ARG A 240 -7.01 0.21 16.48
CA ARG A 240 -8.20 0.82 17.08
C ARG A 240 -9.36 -0.17 17.18
N THR A 241 -9.57 -1.00 16.16
CA THR A 241 -10.67 -1.98 16.14
C THR A 241 -10.41 -3.18 17.04
N VAL A 242 -9.17 -3.69 17.09
CA VAL A 242 -8.83 -4.91 17.82
C VAL A 242 -8.60 -4.64 19.31
N GLN A 243 -8.02 -3.49 19.66
CA GLN A 243 -7.59 -3.19 21.04
C GLN A 243 -8.34 -2.00 21.67
N GLY A 244 -8.92 -1.12 20.86
CA GLY A 244 -9.64 0.07 21.32
C GLY A 244 -11.01 -0.24 21.91
N ASP A 245 -11.66 0.79 22.47
CA ASP A 245 -13.01 0.68 23.00
C ASP A 245 -14.07 0.72 21.89
N ILE A 246 -15.21 0.11 22.16
CA ILE A 246 -16.34 0.10 21.24
C ILE A 246 -16.87 1.52 21.05
N SER A 247 -16.95 1.98 19.80
CA SER A 247 -17.35 3.35 19.45
C SER A 247 -18.00 3.42 18.08
N SER A 248 -19.01 4.30 17.92
CA SER A 248 -19.61 4.62 16.62
C SER A 248 -18.65 5.34 15.68
N GLU A 249 -17.57 5.95 16.21
CA GLU A 249 -16.52 6.56 15.40
C GLU A 249 -15.67 5.53 14.65
N VAL A 250 -15.70 4.26 15.09
CA VAL A 250 -15.04 3.13 14.44
C VAL A 250 -16.03 1.95 14.40
N PRO A 251 -16.97 1.92 13.44
CA PRO A 251 -18.07 0.95 13.43
C PRO A 251 -17.63 -0.52 13.48
N ALA A 252 -16.45 -0.86 12.93
CA ALA A 252 -15.88 -2.21 13.03
C ALA A 252 -15.64 -2.66 14.49
N THR A 253 -15.51 -1.74 15.46
CA THR A 253 -15.38 -2.09 16.89
C THR A 253 -16.63 -2.79 17.43
N PHE A 254 -17.80 -2.59 16.83
CA PHE A 254 -19.02 -3.32 17.22
C PHE A 254 -18.88 -4.83 17.07
N LEU A 255 -18.01 -5.29 16.15
CA LEU A 255 -17.73 -6.72 15.96
C LEU A 255 -17.11 -7.38 17.20
N GLN A 256 -16.51 -6.61 18.13
CA GLN A 256 -16.01 -7.14 19.41
C GLN A 256 -17.12 -7.83 20.24
N ASN A 257 -18.38 -7.42 20.05
CA ASN A 257 -19.53 -8.03 20.72
C ASN A 257 -20.05 -9.30 20.03
N HIS A 258 -19.50 -9.66 18.86
CA HIS A 258 -20.00 -10.80 18.10
C HIS A 258 -19.39 -12.11 18.62
N PRO A 259 -20.20 -13.14 18.93
CA PRO A 259 -19.72 -14.37 19.57
C PRO A 259 -18.90 -15.28 18.64
N ASN A 260 -18.87 -15.00 17.34
CA ASN A 260 -18.19 -15.82 16.33
C ASN A 260 -17.59 -14.97 15.19
N ALA A 261 -16.82 -13.95 15.55
CA ALA A 261 -16.10 -13.07 14.61
C ALA A 261 -14.60 -13.30 14.69
N THR A 262 -13.93 -13.41 13.53
CA THR A 262 -12.47 -13.54 13.44
C THR A 262 -11.94 -12.53 12.43
N PHE A 263 -10.90 -11.81 12.82
CA PHE A 263 -10.18 -10.89 11.95
C PHE A 263 -8.99 -11.62 11.34
N VAL A 264 -8.90 -11.62 10.02
CA VAL A 264 -7.83 -12.26 9.26
C VAL A 264 -6.95 -11.15 8.71
N LEU A 265 -5.71 -11.09 9.19
CA LEU A 265 -4.79 -9.99 8.95
C LEU A 265 -3.53 -10.50 8.26
N ASP A 266 -2.89 -9.68 7.45
CA ASP A 266 -1.49 -9.90 7.10
C ASP A 266 -0.56 -9.22 8.14
N GLN A 267 0.74 -9.55 8.10
CA GLN A 267 1.73 -8.97 9.01
C GLN A 267 1.75 -7.43 8.96
N SER A 268 1.58 -6.86 7.77
CA SER A 268 1.60 -5.41 7.56
C SER A 268 0.41 -4.70 8.23
N ALA A 269 -0.80 -5.27 8.14
CA ALA A 269 -1.99 -4.75 8.82
C ALA A 269 -1.96 -4.96 10.34
N ALA A 270 -1.13 -5.88 10.84
CA ALA A 270 -1.00 -6.17 12.26
C ALA A 270 0.14 -5.38 12.97
N VAL A 271 0.99 -4.66 12.23
CA VAL A 271 2.24 -4.08 12.74
C VAL A 271 2.04 -3.12 13.92
N GLU A 272 0.88 -2.47 13.99
CA GLU A 272 0.53 -1.51 15.05
C GLU A 272 -0.11 -2.14 16.30
N LEU A 273 -0.45 -3.44 16.27
CA LEU A 273 -0.90 -4.15 17.47
C LEU A 273 0.22 -4.22 18.50
N THR A 274 -0.12 -4.10 19.79
CA THR A 274 0.85 -4.08 20.91
C THR A 274 1.89 -5.19 20.84
N ARG A 275 1.50 -6.43 20.52
CA ARG A 275 2.43 -7.56 20.45
C ARG A 275 3.48 -7.49 19.34
N PHE A 276 3.31 -6.60 18.34
CA PHE A 276 4.31 -6.35 17.29
C PHE A 276 4.97 -4.97 17.46
N LYS A 277 4.20 -3.94 17.79
CA LYS A 277 4.73 -2.58 17.95
C LYS A 277 5.59 -2.44 19.20
N THR A 278 5.15 -3.04 20.30
CA THR A 278 5.76 -2.92 21.63
C THR A 278 5.69 -4.26 22.39
N PRO A 279 6.35 -5.33 21.88
CA PRO A 279 6.24 -6.68 22.44
C PRO A 279 6.65 -6.77 23.92
N TRP A 280 7.57 -5.92 24.36
CA TRP A 280 8.02 -5.81 25.76
C TRP A 280 6.92 -5.41 26.75
N LEU A 281 5.78 -4.90 26.28
CA LEU A 281 4.63 -4.60 27.14
C LEU A 281 3.74 -5.82 27.43
N VAL A 282 3.96 -6.94 26.73
CA VAL A 282 3.07 -8.12 26.76
C VAL A 282 3.81 -9.45 26.88
N GLY A 283 5.13 -9.44 27.04
CA GLY A 283 5.90 -10.66 27.20
C GLY A 283 7.41 -10.43 27.29
N GLU A 284 8.14 -11.49 27.62
CA GLU A 284 9.61 -11.50 27.59
C GLU A 284 10.12 -11.40 26.15
N CYS A 285 11.17 -10.60 25.95
CA CYS A 285 11.72 -10.34 24.63
C CYS A 285 13.09 -10.97 24.44
N ILE A 286 13.35 -11.47 23.23
CA ILE A 286 14.73 -11.70 22.77
C ILE A 286 15.25 -10.36 22.24
N TRP A 287 16.08 -9.69 23.03
CA TRP A 287 16.61 -8.35 22.74
C TRP A 287 17.69 -8.36 21.66
N THR A 288 17.27 -8.42 20.40
CA THR A 288 18.13 -8.15 19.24
C THR A 288 18.48 -6.66 19.17
N GLN A 289 19.53 -6.31 18.41
CA GLN A 289 19.89 -4.90 18.21
C GLN A 289 18.72 -4.08 17.63
N GLU A 290 18.02 -4.64 16.63
CA GLU A 290 16.84 -4.02 16.03
C GLU A 290 15.73 -3.77 17.07
N LEU A 291 15.44 -4.76 17.92
CA LEU A 291 14.41 -4.61 18.95
C LEU A 291 14.80 -3.58 20.02
N LYS A 292 16.07 -3.53 20.41
CA LYS A 292 16.61 -2.50 21.30
C LYS A 292 16.45 -1.11 20.68
N SER A 293 16.85 -0.95 19.42
CA SER A 293 16.71 0.32 18.71
C SER A 293 15.25 0.76 18.62
N LYS A 294 14.33 -0.17 18.29
CA LYS A 294 12.89 0.08 18.27
C LYS A 294 12.36 0.55 19.64
N ALA A 295 12.73 -0.16 20.70
CA ALA A 295 12.28 0.12 22.05
C ALA A 295 12.78 1.47 22.56
N ILE A 296 14.04 1.80 22.34
CA ILE A 296 14.64 3.05 22.82
C ILE A 296 14.07 4.25 22.06
N VAL A 297 13.94 4.17 20.73
CA VAL A 297 13.30 5.24 19.94
C VAL A 297 11.86 5.46 20.41
N TRP A 298 11.10 4.38 20.60
CA TRP A 298 9.75 4.46 21.14
C TRP A 298 9.71 5.09 22.54
N LEU A 299 10.67 4.73 23.41
CA LEU A 299 10.75 5.26 24.78
C LEU A 299 11.06 6.77 24.77
N CYS A 300 11.98 7.22 23.92
CA CYS A 300 12.26 8.63 23.70
C CYS A 300 11.00 9.40 23.28
N GLN A 301 10.26 8.90 22.28
CA GLN A 301 9.00 9.51 21.83
C GLN A 301 7.94 9.53 22.93
N LYS A 302 7.83 8.43 23.69
CA LYS A 302 6.86 8.29 24.78
C LYS A 302 7.12 9.25 25.94
N THR A 303 8.39 9.42 26.30
CA THR A 303 8.84 10.24 27.43
C THR A 303 9.15 11.69 27.04
N LYS A 304 9.26 11.98 25.74
CA LYS A 304 9.75 13.25 25.18
C LYS A 304 11.15 13.60 25.70
N GLN A 305 12.01 12.60 25.81
CA GLN A 305 13.41 12.75 26.23
C GLN A 305 14.35 12.24 25.15
N SER A 306 15.48 12.90 24.97
CA SER A 306 16.55 12.42 24.08
C SER A 306 17.23 11.17 24.66
N ILE A 307 17.92 10.40 23.81
CA ILE A 307 18.46 9.08 24.16
C ILE A 307 19.33 9.15 25.42
N LEU A 308 20.25 10.10 25.47
CA LEU A 308 21.21 10.25 26.58
C LEU A 308 20.59 10.79 27.89
N LYS A 309 19.30 11.18 27.88
CA LYS A 309 18.58 11.65 29.08
C LYS A 309 17.75 10.55 29.74
N LEU A 310 17.49 9.43 29.05
CA LEU A 310 16.72 8.32 29.59
C LEU A 310 17.41 7.71 30.81
N THR A 311 16.63 7.41 31.84
CA THR A 311 17.10 6.83 33.10
C THR A 311 16.62 5.39 33.27
N ASP A 312 17.22 4.62 34.18
CA ASP A 312 16.73 3.28 34.53
C ASP A 312 15.24 3.29 34.90
N ARG A 313 14.76 4.37 35.53
CA ARG A 313 13.35 4.53 35.87
C ARG A 313 12.45 4.59 34.65
N ASP A 314 12.89 5.24 33.56
CA ASP A 314 12.12 5.36 32.33
C ASP A 314 11.92 3.99 31.68
N TYR A 315 12.98 3.20 31.56
CA TYR A 315 12.90 1.83 31.04
C TYR A 315 12.01 0.93 31.92
N ASN A 316 12.24 0.93 33.24
CA ASN A 316 11.49 0.09 34.17
C ASN A 316 9.98 0.42 34.17
N ASN A 317 9.61 1.71 34.12
CA ASN A 317 8.21 2.13 34.12
C ASN A 317 7.48 1.82 32.80
N ASN A 318 8.20 1.45 31.74
CA ASN A 318 7.65 1.19 30.42
C ASN A 318 7.91 -0.24 29.94
N GLY A 319 8.06 -1.19 30.88
CA GLY A 319 8.11 -2.62 30.57
C GLY A 319 9.43 -3.13 30.00
N MET A 320 10.54 -2.40 30.20
CA MET A 320 11.87 -2.78 29.68
C MET A 320 12.86 -3.13 30.81
N SER A 321 12.34 -3.62 31.94
CA SER A 321 13.18 -4.00 33.08
C SER A 321 14.11 -5.19 32.75
N ASP A 322 13.65 -6.08 31.88
CA ASP A 322 14.40 -7.24 31.36
C ASP A 322 15.57 -6.80 30.47
N LEU A 323 15.37 -5.79 29.62
CA LEU A 323 16.44 -5.18 28.81
C LEU A 323 17.55 -4.61 29.70
N LEU A 324 17.18 -3.86 30.74
CA LEU A 324 18.16 -3.34 31.70
C LEU A 324 18.89 -4.46 32.44
N ALA A 325 18.19 -5.51 32.84
CA ALA A 325 18.81 -6.65 33.51
C ALA A 325 19.85 -7.36 32.62
N GLN A 326 19.64 -7.37 31.30
CA GLN A 326 20.58 -7.95 30.34
C GLN A 326 21.78 -7.05 30.05
N GLU A 327 21.55 -5.74 29.85
CA GLU A 327 22.58 -4.80 29.37
C GLU A 327 23.28 -4.03 30.51
N GLY A 328 22.77 -4.12 31.74
CA GLY A 328 23.36 -3.53 32.94
C GLY A 328 22.65 -2.24 33.37
N SER A 329 22.89 -1.13 32.65
CA SER A 329 22.35 0.19 33.02
C SER A 329 21.82 0.96 31.81
N ALA A 330 20.92 1.92 32.04
CA ALA A 330 20.49 2.82 30.99
C ALA A 330 21.66 3.61 30.40
N TYR A 331 22.69 3.92 31.19
CA TYR A 331 23.85 4.70 30.74
C TYR A 331 24.55 4.04 29.54
N ASP A 332 24.94 2.77 29.69
CA ASP A 332 25.66 2.05 28.64
C ASP A 332 24.78 1.81 27.40
N LEU A 333 23.52 1.47 27.64
CA LEU A 333 22.52 1.25 26.60
C LEU A 333 22.28 2.51 25.76
N ASN A 334 22.12 3.66 26.42
CA ASN A 334 21.90 4.95 25.77
C ASN A 334 23.11 5.37 24.94
N ILE A 335 24.34 5.17 25.43
CA ILE A 335 25.56 5.49 24.67
C ILE A 335 25.66 4.62 23.41
N ASN A 336 25.43 3.31 23.55
CA ASN A 336 25.43 2.39 22.41
C ASN A 336 24.40 2.84 21.38
N MET A 337 23.16 3.09 21.81
CA MET A 337 22.08 3.49 20.90
C MET A 337 22.34 4.85 20.24
N PHE A 338 22.90 5.81 20.97
CA PHE A 338 23.31 7.09 20.40
C PHE A 338 24.33 6.90 19.28
N ASN A 339 25.34 6.04 19.50
CA ASN A 339 26.36 5.75 18.48
C ASN A 339 25.75 5.02 17.29
N VAL A 340 24.82 4.09 17.50
CA VAL A 340 24.12 3.38 16.42
C VAL A 340 23.44 4.38 15.47
N LEU A 341 22.66 5.33 15.99
CA LEU A 341 22.03 6.35 15.15
C LEU A 341 23.03 7.35 14.58
N GLN A 342 24.07 7.72 15.33
CA GLN A 342 25.11 8.60 14.82
C GLN A 342 25.82 7.99 13.61
N HIS A 343 26.04 6.67 13.61
CA HIS A 343 26.72 5.95 12.55
C HIS A 343 25.88 5.82 11.26
N THR A 344 24.56 6.03 11.31
CA THR A 344 23.72 6.07 10.10
C THR A 344 23.95 7.37 9.32
N ILE A 345 24.38 8.44 9.98
CA ILE A 345 24.46 9.78 9.38
C ILE A 345 25.69 9.90 8.47
N THR A 346 25.46 10.20 7.19
CA THR A 346 26.54 10.43 6.23
C THR A 346 26.25 11.53 5.22
N GLY A 347 27.25 12.39 4.99
CA GLY A 347 27.24 13.30 3.84
C GLY A 347 27.75 12.67 2.54
N TRP A 348 28.19 11.41 2.59
CA TRP A 348 28.81 10.67 1.47
C TRP A 348 28.02 9.38 1.22
N PRO A 349 26.84 9.46 0.57
CA PRO A 349 25.98 8.30 0.30
C PRO A 349 26.64 7.26 -0.62
N GLY A 350 27.64 7.66 -1.41
CA GLY A 350 28.47 6.74 -2.19
C GLY A 350 29.73 6.27 -1.48
N GLY A 351 29.88 6.55 -0.18
CA GLY A 351 31.08 6.28 0.61
C GLY A 351 32.15 7.37 0.44
N LYS A 352 32.83 7.72 1.54
CA LYS A 352 33.87 8.75 1.52
C LYS A 352 35.23 8.12 1.19
N PRO A 353 35.92 8.55 0.12
CA PRO A 353 37.22 7.98 -0.25
C PRO A 353 38.32 8.26 0.79
N ASN A 354 39.30 7.35 0.90
CA ASN A 354 40.50 7.50 1.74
C ASN A 354 40.21 7.79 3.22
N THR A 355 39.12 7.25 3.75
CA THR A 355 38.75 7.40 5.16
C THR A 355 38.33 6.07 5.76
N ASP A 356 38.51 5.92 7.07
CA ASP A 356 37.93 4.81 7.81
C ASP A 356 36.39 4.84 7.71
N ASP A 357 35.84 3.71 7.31
CA ASP A 357 34.43 3.45 7.06
C ASP A 357 33.84 2.39 8.00
N SER A 358 34.60 1.93 9.02
CA SER A 358 34.17 0.90 9.99
C SER A 358 32.82 1.17 10.65
N HIS A 359 32.44 2.45 10.76
CA HIS A 359 31.20 2.92 11.37
C HIS A 359 30.38 3.81 10.42
N ARG A 360 30.61 3.70 9.11
CA ARG A 360 29.86 4.44 8.10
C ARG A 360 28.87 3.50 7.41
N PRO A 361 27.75 4.04 6.91
CA PRO A 361 26.72 3.21 6.30
C PRO A 361 27.14 2.68 4.93
N GLU A 362 28.10 3.34 4.26
CA GLU A 362 28.62 2.95 2.95
C GLU A 362 30.15 2.90 2.95
N ARG A 363 30.69 1.89 2.25
CA ARG A 363 32.13 1.61 2.18
C ARG A 363 32.88 2.65 1.36
N ALA A 364 34.13 2.92 1.71
CA ALA A 364 35.01 3.87 1.01
C ALA A 364 35.38 3.39 -0.40
N ASP A 365 35.62 2.09 -0.56
CA ASP A 365 36.09 1.50 -1.82
C ASP A 365 35.02 0.69 -2.56
N PRO A 366 34.86 0.88 -3.89
CA PRO A 366 35.65 1.78 -4.72
C PRO A 366 35.25 3.25 -4.50
N ALA A 367 36.25 4.14 -4.59
CA ALA A 367 36.08 5.59 -4.41
C ALA A 367 35.07 6.22 -5.39
N LYS A 368 34.96 5.67 -6.60
CA LYS A 368 33.93 6.02 -7.58
C LYS A 368 33.03 4.81 -7.82
N LYS A 369 31.76 4.97 -7.50
CA LYS A 369 30.74 3.91 -7.65
C LYS A 369 29.92 4.08 -8.93
N ARG A 370 29.48 2.97 -9.50
CA ARG A 370 28.42 2.89 -10.51
C ARG A 370 27.12 2.68 -9.76
N VAL A 371 26.14 3.55 -9.98
CA VAL A 371 24.91 3.60 -9.19
C VAL A 371 23.71 3.54 -10.12
N ILE A 372 22.76 2.64 -9.83
CA ILE A 372 21.44 2.64 -10.49
C ILE A 372 20.40 3.14 -9.49
N LEU A 373 19.58 4.10 -9.90
CA LEU A 373 18.38 4.53 -9.19
C LEU A 373 17.18 4.03 -9.99
N PHE A 374 16.53 2.97 -9.52
CA PHE A 374 15.25 2.55 -10.08
C PHE A 374 14.15 3.46 -9.56
N SER A 375 13.32 3.92 -10.49
CA SER A 375 12.19 4.79 -10.22
C SER A 375 10.93 4.14 -10.82
N PRO A 376 10.03 3.58 -9.99
CA PRO A 376 8.81 2.93 -10.46
C PRO A 376 8.00 3.88 -11.35
N HIS A 377 7.79 5.12 -10.88
CA HIS A 377 7.21 6.22 -11.64
C HIS A 377 8.25 7.30 -11.96
N PRO A 378 8.02 8.15 -12.98
CA PRO A 378 9.03 9.08 -13.45
C PRO A 378 9.48 10.20 -12.48
N ASP A 379 8.81 10.37 -11.35
CA ASP A 379 9.04 11.40 -10.33
C ASP A 379 9.49 10.85 -8.96
N ASP A 380 9.45 9.52 -8.78
CA ASP A 380 9.78 8.87 -7.52
C ASP A 380 11.25 9.09 -7.11
N ASP A 381 12.18 9.14 -8.06
CA ASP A 381 13.61 9.40 -7.85
C ASP A 381 13.85 10.76 -7.18
N VAL A 382 13.22 11.82 -7.70
CA VAL A 382 13.40 13.19 -7.21
C VAL A 382 12.59 13.47 -5.96
N ILE A 383 11.38 12.91 -5.84
CA ILE A 383 10.54 13.01 -4.64
C ILE A 383 11.21 12.30 -3.46
N SER A 384 11.72 11.09 -3.69
CA SER A 384 12.19 10.24 -2.61
C SER A 384 13.60 10.58 -2.18
N MET A 385 14.52 10.74 -3.14
CA MET A 385 15.95 10.82 -2.89
C MET A 385 16.68 11.89 -3.72
N GLY A 386 15.99 12.94 -4.17
CA GLY A 386 16.57 13.99 -5.02
C GLY A 386 17.80 14.69 -4.44
N GLY A 387 17.91 14.81 -3.11
CA GLY A 387 19.09 15.38 -2.45
C GLY A 387 20.30 14.45 -2.54
N THR A 388 20.11 13.19 -2.18
CA THR A 388 21.10 12.10 -2.27
C THR A 388 21.54 11.87 -3.71
N PHE A 389 20.59 11.88 -4.65
CA PHE A 389 20.84 11.79 -6.07
C PHE A 389 21.80 12.90 -6.55
N SER A 390 21.53 14.16 -6.17
CA SER A 390 22.44 15.28 -6.48
C SER A 390 23.82 15.10 -5.84
N LYS A 391 23.90 14.63 -4.58
CA LYS A 391 25.17 14.39 -3.89
C LYS A 391 26.01 13.34 -4.60
N LEU A 392 25.42 12.22 -5.03
CA LEU A 392 26.12 11.16 -5.75
C LEU A 392 26.75 11.69 -7.05
N ILE A 393 26.03 12.51 -7.81
CA ILE A 393 26.57 13.15 -9.03
C ILE A 393 27.72 14.11 -8.67
N LYS A 394 27.52 15.01 -7.71
CA LYS A 394 28.53 15.99 -7.28
C LYS A 394 29.79 15.35 -6.72
N GLN A 395 29.67 14.19 -6.10
CA GLN A 395 30.78 13.38 -5.58
C GLN A 395 31.51 12.58 -6.67
N GLY A 396 31.04 12.64 -7.93
CA GLY A 396 31.72 12.09 -9.09
C GLY A 396 31.37 10.63 -9.40
N HIS A 397 30.34 10.07 -8.76
CA HIS A 397 29.84 8.72 -9.05
C HIS A 397 29.25 8.64 -10.47
N ASP A 398 29.27 7.45 -11.05
CA ASP A 398 28.63 7.15 -12.34
C ASP A 398 27.18 6.73 -12.09
N VAL A 399 26.29 7.71 -12.09
CA VAL A 399 24.90 7.56 -11.68
C VAL A 399 24.03 7.31 -12.89
N HIS A 400 23.06 6.41 -12.79
CA HIS A 400 22.05 6.15 -13.80
C HIS A 400 20.67 6.16 -13.16
N VAL A 401 19.70 6.82 -13.79
CA VAL A 401 18.28 6.73 -13.39
C VAL A 401 17.56 5.83 -14.38
N VAL A 402 16.76 4.91 -13.86
CA VAL A 402 16.05 3.90 -14.64
C VAL A 402 14.57 3.94 -14.31
N TYR A 403 13.79 4.53 -15.21
CA TYR A 403 12.34 4.62 -15.09
C TYR A 403 11.67 3.33 -15.57
N GLN A 404 10.80 2.75 -14.75
CA GLN A 404 10.20 1.44 -15.01
C GLN A 404 8.90 1.52 -15.84
N THR A 405 8.19 2.65 -15.78
CA THR A 405 6.94 2.90 -16.52
C THR A 405 7.06 4.04 -17.51
N SER A 406 6.23 4.04 -18.55
CA SER A 406 6.07 5.18 -19.46
C SER A 406 5.32 6.36 -18.82
N GLY A 407 4.54 6.11 -17.76
CA GLY A 407 3.72 7.11 -17.07
C GLY A 407 2.52 7.59 -17.87
N ASN A 408 2.18 6.92 -18.98
CA ASN A 408 1.13 7.37 -19.92
C ASN A 408 -0.27 7.47 -19.31
N ILE A 409 -0.58 6.72 -18.25
CA ILE A 409 -1.88 6.77 -17.56
C ILE A 409 -1.98 7.89 -16.51
N ALA A 410 -0.87 8.53 -16.15
CA ALA A 410 -0.83 9.53 -15.08
C ALA A 410 -1.04 10.98 -15.58
N VAL A 411 -1.01 11.19 -16.89
CA VAL A 411 -1.26 12.51 -17.50
C VAL A 411 -2.76 12.65 -17.75
N THR A 412 -3.34 13.75 -17.28
CA THR A 412 -4.76 14.06 -17.49
C THR A 412 -5.05 14.32 -18.97
N ASP A 413 -6.32 14.16 -19.36
CA ASP A 413 -6.77 14.46 -20.72
C ASP A 413 -6.60 15.94 -21.06
N ASP A 414 -6.87 16.84 -20.10
CA ASP A 414 -6.67 18.29 -20.24
C ASP A 414 -5.22 18.66 -20.54
N GLU A 415 -4.26 18.05 -19.81
CA GLU A 415 -2.84 18.28 -20.06
C GLU A 415 -2.43 17.75 -21.43
N ALA A 416 -2.85 16.53 -21.77
CA ALA A 416 -2.57 15.94 -23.08
C ALA A 416 -3.13 16.80 -24.23
N LEU A 417 -4.34 17.34 -24.07
CA LEU A 417 -5.00 18.21 -25.05
C LEU A 417 -4.17 19.47 -25.30
N LYS A 418 -3.74 20.17 -24.23
CA LYS A 418 -2.90 21.36 -24.32
C LYS A 418 -1.62 21.12 -25.15
N PHE A 419 -0.92 20.01 -24.89
CA PHE A 419 0.29 19.66 -25.66
C PHE A 419 -0.04 19.28 -27.11
N ALA A 420 -1.16 18.58 -27.35
CA ALA A 420 -1.59 18.20 -28.69
C ALA A 420 -1.94 19.42 -29.56
N GLU A 421 -2.61 20.43 -28.99
CA GLU A 421 -2.97 21.67 -29.68
C GLU A 421 -1.71 22.45 -30.10
N VAL A 422 -0.78 22.68 -29.17
CA VAL A 422 0.50 23.36 -29.47
C VAL A 422 1.29 22.62 -30.55
N ALA A 423 1.36 21.28 -30.47
CA ALA A 423 2.06 20.48 -31.46
C ALA A 423 1.38 20.53 -32.84
N LYS A 424 0.05 20.51 -32.88
CA LYS A 424 -0.72 20.65 -34.12
C LYS A 424 -0.52 22.01 -34.78
N ASP A 425 -0.48 23.09 -34.01
CA ASP A 425 -0.23 24.44 -34.54
C ASP A 425 1.16 24.56 -35.18
N PHE A 426 2.15 23.81 -34.67
CA PHE A 426 3.50 23.78 -35.23
C PHE A 426 3.63 22.89 -36.47
N VAL A 427 3.01 21.70 -36.46
CA VAL A 427 3.14 20.70 -37.53
C VAL A 427 2.14 20.93 -38.67
N GLY A 428 1.02 21.61 -38.41
CA GLY A 428 -0.07 21.76 -39.37
C GLY A 428 -0.63 20.41 -39.80
N ASP A 429 -0.84 20.24 -41.11
CA ASP A 429 -1.30 18.98 -41.71
C ASP A 429 -0.15 18.04 -42.12
N ALA A 430 1.10 18.33 -41.74
CA ALA A 430 2.25 17.51 -42.10
C ALA A 430 2.20 16.13 -41.42
N THR A 431 2.71 15.10 -42.11
CA THR A 431 2.78 13.75 -41.56
C THR A 431 3.76 13.70 -40.39
N SER A 432 3.29 13.32 -39.22
CA SER A 432 4.10 13.15 -38.01
C SER A 432 3.84 11.78 -37.37
N ALA A 433 4.71 11.37 -36.43
CA ALA A 433 4.60 10.08 -35.77
C ALA A 433 3.35 9.94 -34.86
N ILE A 434 2.73 11.07 -34.49
CA ILE A 434 1.49 11.13 -33.71
C ILE A 434 0.49 11.97 -34.50
N ASN A 435 -0.69 11.41 -34.79
CA ASN A 435 -1.76 12.18 -35.41
C ASN A 435 -2.44 13.09 -34.38
N PHE A 436 -1.91 14.31 -34.19
CA PHE A 436 -2.42 15.26 -33.20
C PHE A 436 -3.87 15.69 -33.46
N LYS A 437 -4.33 15.69 -34.72
CA LYS A 437 -5.74 15.96 -35.04
C LYS A 437 -6.65 14.87 -34.46
N ALA A 438 -6.29 13.60 -34.66
CA ALA A 438 -7.04 12.47 -34.11
C ALA A 438 -7.00 12.45 -32.57
N VAL A 439 -5.87 12.83 -31.96
CA VAL A 439 -5.75 12.97 -30.50
C VAL A 439 -6.74 14.02 -29.97
N ILE A 440 -6.79 15.21 -30.58
CA ILE A 440 -7.70 16.28 -30.17
C ILE A 440 -9.16 15.88 -30.36
N GLU A 441 -9.51 15.27 -31.50
CA GLU A 441 -10.87 14.78 -31.77
C GLU A 441 -11.30 13.71 -30.77
N PHE A 442 -10.40 12.77 -30.45
CA PHE A 442 -10.64 11.74 -29.45
C PHE A 442 -10.87 12.37 -28.07
N LEU A 443 -9.94 13.18 -27.57
CA LEU A 443 -10.04 13.76 -26.22
C LEU A 443 -11.30 14.63 -26.03
N ASN A 444 -11.76 15.33 -27.07
CA ASN A 444 -12.97 16.14 -27.00
C ASN A 444 -14.28 15.34 -27.08
N SER A 445 -14.24 14.11 -27.60
CA SER A 445 -15.44 13.26 -27.77
C SER A 445 -15.47 12.03 -26.85
N LYS A 446 -14.37 11.81 -26.12
CA LYS A 446 -14.16 10.69 -25.21
C LYS A 446 -15.24 10.66 -24.13
N SER A 447 -15.92 9.52 -23.99
CA SER A 447 -16.81 9.28 -22.85
C SER A 447 -16.01 8.98 -21.57
N GLU A 448 -16.57 9.23 -20.38
CA GLU A 448 -15.87 9.10 -19.08
C GLU A 448 -15.18 7.74 -18.85
N ASN A 449 -15.60 6.68 -19.55
CA ASN A 449 -15.12 5.31 -19.40
C ASN A 449 -14.38 4.76 -20.64
N GLU A 450 -14.13 5.59 -21.65
CA GLU A 450 -13.44 5.14 -22.87
C GLU A 450 -11.92 5.07 -22.65
N ILE A 451 -11.29 3.98 -23.09
CA ILE A 451 -9.84 3.75 -22.94
C ILE A 451 -9.07 4.65 -23.91
N ASP A 452 -7.99 5.26 -23.43
CA ASP A 452 -7.11 6.10 -24.26
C ASP A 452 -6.62 5.36 -25.51
N SER A 453 -6.77 6.02 -26.66
CA SER A 453 -6.18 5.57 -27.93
C SER A 453 -4.66 5.42 -27.81
N LEU A 454 -4.06 4.63 -28.69
CA LEU A 454 -2.62 4.41 -28.69
C LEU A 454 -1.85 5.73 -28.88
N GLU A 455 -2.38 6.63 -29.70
CA GLU A 455 -1.85 7.95 -29.98
C GLU A 455 -1.88 8.86 -28.75
N VAL A 456 -2.98 8.85 -27.99
CA VAL A 456 -3.09 9.58 -26.72
C VAL A 456 -2.07 9.05 -25.73
N ARG A 457 -1.98 7.73 -25.54
CA ARG A 457 -1.00 7.11 -24.63
C ARG A 457 0.43 7.42 -25.02
N LYS A 458 0.75 7.44 -26.32
CA LYS A 458 2.07 7.85 -26.83
C LYS A 458 2.39 9.30 -26.47
N LEU A 459 1.46 10.22 -26.69
CA LEU A 459 1.64 11.63 -26.32
C LEU A 459 1.86 11.80 -24.82
N LYS A 460 0.99 11.20 -24.00
CA LYS A 460 1.10 11.24 -22.53
C LYS A 460 2.42 10.68 -22.03
N GLY A 461 2.87 9.55 -22.57
CA GLY A 461 4.19 8.98 -22.25
C GLY A 461 5.34 9.92 -22.63
N LEU A 462 5.29 10.57 -23.80
CA LEU A 462 6.32 11.53 -24.20
C LEU A 462 6.38 12.76 -23.29
N ILE A 463 5.23 13.28 -22.83
CA ILE A 463 5.16 14.38 -21.85
C ILE A 463 5.97 13.99 -20.59
N ARG A 464 5.64 12.85 -19.98
CA ARG A 464 6.34 12.35 -18.78
C ARG A 464 7.84 12.15 -18.99
N ARG A 465 8.25 11.61 -20.14
CA ARG A 465 9.69 11.46 -20.44
C ARG A 465 10.40 12.80 -20.53
N ARG A 466 9.80 13.81 -21.16
CA ARG A 466 10.41 15.15 -21.29
C ARG A 466 10.53 15.86 -19.95
N GLU A 467 9.54 15.71 -19.07
CA GLU A 467 9.62 16.16 -17.68
C GLU A 467 10.78 15.51 -16.94
N SER A 468 10.92 14.18 -17.06
CA SER A 468 12.00 13.40 -16.42
C SER A 468 13.39 13.83 -16.89
N TYR A 469 13.57 14.04 -18.19
CA TYR A 469 14.81 14.61 -18.73
C TYR A 469 15.08 16.01 -18.17
N ALA A 470 14.06 16.86 -18.04
CA ALA A 470 14.24 18.20 -17.51
C ALA A 470 14.67 18.17 -16.02
N ALA A 471 14.03 17.32 -15.21
CA ALA A 471 14.36 17.13 -13.80
C ALA A 471 15.79 16.59 -13.62
N THR A 472 16.15 15.52 -14.34
CA THR A 472 17.47 14.90 -14.26
C THR A 472 18.59 15.83 -14.74
N ARG A 473 18.39 16.59 -15.82
CA ARG A 473 19.33 17.64 -16.27
C ARG A 473 19.52 18.74 -15.23
N TYR A 474 18.44 19.17 -14.57
CA TYR A 474 18.50 20.18 -13.52
C TYR A 474 19.34 19.71 -12.31
N ILE A 475 19.23 18.43 -11.94
CA ILE A 475 20.06 17.82 -10.90
C ILE A 475 21.54 17.69 -11.33
N GLY A 476 21.80 17.63 -12.64
CA GLY A 476 23.13 17.55 -13.25
C GLY A 476 23.46 16.22 -13.91
N LEU A 477 22.46 15.36 -14.12
CA LEU A 477 22.63 14.09 -14.84
C LEU A 477 22.69 14.32 -16.36
N LYS A 478 23.52 13.55 -17.05
CA LYS A 478 23.55 13.51 -18.52
C LYS A 478 22.41 12.67 -19.07
N ASP A 479 21.87 13.07 -20.23
CA ASP A 479 20.78 12.34 -20.89
C ASP A 479 21.11 10.86 -21.19
N GLU A 480 22.38 10.56 -21.50
CA GLU A 480 22.85 9.19 -21.78
C GLU A 480 22.77 8.25 -20.57
N ASN A 481 22.61 8.82 -19.37
CA ASN A 481 22.47 8.09 -18.11
C ASN A 481 21.01 7.97 -17.64
N THR A 482 20.05 8.47 -18.43
CA THR A 482 18.61 8.38 -18.14
C THR A 482 17.96 7.32 -19.03
N HIS A 483 17.40 6.27 -18.42
CA HIS A 483 16.86 5.09 -19.10
C HIS A 483 15.36 4.93 -18.86
N PHE A 484 14.63 4.44 -19.86
CA PHE A 484 13.21 4.12 -19.77
C PHE A 484 13.02 2.66 -20.19
N LEU A 485 12.48 1.84 -19.29
CA LEU A 485 12.30 0.41 -19.53
C LEU A 485 10.95 0.06 -20.16
N ASP A 486 9.93 0.90 -19.95
CA ASP A 486 8.55 0.67 -20.40
C ASP A 486 8.09 -0.77 -20.12
N LEU A 487 8.20 -1.21 -18.86
CA LEU A 487 8.00 -2.61 -18.52
C LEU A 487 6.63 -3.12 -19.00
N PRO A 488 6.56 -4.25 -19.74
CA PRO A 488 5.34 -4.77 -20.32
C PRO A 488 4.14 -4.86 -19.37
N PHE A 489 4.36 -5.11 -18.08
CA PHE A 489 3.27 -5.19 -17.12
C PHE A 489 2.51 -3.85 -16.94
N TYR A 490 3.16 -2.70 -17.20
CA TYR A 490 2.54 -1.37 -17.15
C TYR A 490 1.71 -1.03 -18.38
N GLU A 491 2.04 -1.60 -19.55
CA GLU A 491 1.60 -1.15 -20.87
C GLU A 491 0.23 -1.73 -21.31
N THR A 492 -0.70 -1.88 -20.35
CA THR A 492 -2.08 -2.35 -20.62
C THR A 492 -2.98 -1.26 -21.20
N GLY A 493 -2.63 0.02 -21.01
CA GLY A 493 -3.52 1.15 -21.30
C GLY A 493 -4.68 1.30 -20.31
N GLN A 494 -4.74 0.48 -19.27
CA GLN A 494 -5.73 0.52 -18.20
C GLN A 494 -5.06 0.81 -16.85
N VAL A 495 -5.88 1.17 -15.85
CA VAL A 495 -5.44 1.27 -14.45
C VAL A 495 -4.97 -0.11 -13.96
N LYS A 496 -5.72 -1.17 -14.30
CA LYS A 496 -5.32 -2.55 -14.02
C LYS A 496 -4.10 -2.96 -14.84
N LYS A 497 -3.07 -3.47 -14.16
CA LYS A 497 -1.80 -3.92 -14.74
C LYS A 497 -1.81 -5.42 -14.99
N ASN A 498 -0.96 -5.88 -15.91
CA ASN A 498 -0.74 -7.32 -16.09
C ASN A 498 0.06 -7.86 -14.90
N PRO A 499 -0.04 -9.17 -14.61
CA PRO A 499 0.89 -9.83 -13.70
C PRO A 499 2.34 -9.68 -14.21
N LEU A 500 3.29 -9.62 -13.27
CA LEU A 500 4.72 -9.58 -13.59
C LEU A 500 5.12 -10.79 -14.43
N GLY A 501 5.70 -10.54 -15.61
CA GLY A 501 6.15 -11.56 -16.54
C GLY A 501 7.66 -11.81 -16.51
N SER A 502 8.07 -12.88 -17.20
CA SER A 502 9.50 -13.18 -17.40
C SER A 502 10.22 -12.15 -18.29
N GLU A 503 9.49 -11.51 -19.20
CA GLU A 503 10.00 -10.43 -20.05
C GLU A 503 10.37 -9.19 -19.23
N ASP A 504 9.53 -8.79 -18.27
CA ASP A 504 9.81 -7.67 -17.37
C ASP A 504 11.12 -7.91 -16.59
N ILE A 505 11.29 -9.12 -16.05
CA ILE A 505 12.49 -9.52 -15.30
C ILE A 505 13.72 -9.50 -16.22
N ALA A 506 13.59 -9.94 -17.47
CA ALA A 506 14.68 -9.94 -18.43
C ALA A 506 15.15 -8.51 -18.78
N ILE A 507 14.22 -7.56 -18.93
CA ILE A 507 14.52 -6.15 -19.20
C ILE A 507 15.28 -5.52 -18.01
N VAL A 508 14.80 -5.73 -16.78
CA VAL A 508 15.48 -5.23 -15.57
C VAL A 508 16.86 -5.89 -15.41
N LYS A 509 16.98 -7.18 -15.71
CA LYS A 509 18.25 -7.91 -15.70
C LYS A 509 19.26 -7.32 -16.70
N ASP A 510 18.83 -7.00 -17.91
CA ASP A 510 19.71 -6.49 -18.97
C ASP A 510 20.36 -5.16 -18.56
N ILE A 511 19.58 -4.21 -18.02
CA ILE A 511 20.12 -2.91 -17.61
C ILE A 511 21.10 -3.04 -16.43
N ILE A 512 20.83 -3.92 -15.46
CA ILE A 512 21.77 -4.21 -14.35
C ILE A 512 23.05 -4.83 -14.90
N ALA A 513 22.95 -5.81 -15.80
CA ALA A 513 24.10 -6.49 -16.41
C ALA A 513 24.95 -5.56 -17.28
N ARG A 514 24.32 -4.58 -17.92
CA ARG A 514 25.00 -3.56 -18.73
C ARG A 514 25.79 -2.57 -17.87
N ILE A 515 25.21 -2.08 -16.78
CA ILE A 515 25.83 -1.04 -15.92
C ILE A 515 26.81 -1.66 -14.91
N LYS A 516 26.54 -2.88 -14.43
CA LYS A 516 27.33 -3.58 -13.40
C LYS A 516 27.48 -2.72 -12.13
N PRO A 517 26.38 -2.34 -11.47
CA PRO A 517 26.39 -1.38 -10.37
C PRO A 517 27.18 -1.88 -9.15
N HIS A 518 27.69 -0.94 -8.36
CA HIS A 518 28.13 -1.17 -6.98
C HIS A 518 27.02 -0.82 -5.97
N GLN A 519 26.07 0.02 -6.38
CA GLN A 519 24.91 0.42 -5.60
C GLN A 519 23.66 0.41 -6.47
N VAL A 520 22.58 -0.13 -5.94
CA VAL A 520 21.23 -0.03 -6.49
C VAL A 520 20.35 0.64 -5.45
N PHE A 521 19.63 1.68 -5.87
CA PHE A 521 18.56 2.29 -5.08
C PHE A 521 17.23 1.89 -5.69
N ALA A 522 16.29 1.45 -4.85
CA ALA A 522 14.95 1.04 -5.29
C ALA A 522 13.88 1.53 -4.29
N ALA A 523 12.66 1.72 -4.80
CA ALA A 523 11.52 2.06 -3.95
C ALA A 523 11.11 0.83 -3.11
N GLY A 524 11.27 0.93 -1.80
CA GLY A 524 10.82 -0.04 -0.81
C GLY A 524 9.40 0.21 -0.29
N ASP A 525 8.59 0.99 -1.01
CA ASP A 525 7.28 1.42 -0.53
C ASP A 525 6.18 0.37 -0.81
N LEU A 526 6.07 -0.62 0.08
CA LEU A 526 5.03 -1.64 0.02
C LEU A 526 3.62 -1.10 0.34
N ALA A 527 3.51 0.15 0.78
CA ALA A 527 2.24 0.80 1.11
C ALA A 527 1.74 1.73 -0.01
N ASP A 528 2.40 1.72 -1.18
CA ASP A 528 1.98 2.45 -2.36
C ASP A 528 0.50 2.14 -2.68
N PRO A 529 -0.40 3.14 -2.75
CA PRO A 529 -1.82 2.93 -3.02
C PRO A 529 -2.09 2.22 -4.35
N HIS A 530 -1.12 2.23 -5.29
CA HIS A 530 -1.23 1.55 -6.58
C HIS A 530 -0.75 0.10 -6.56
N GLY A 531 -0.04 -0.32 -5.51
CA GLY A 531 0.60 -1.64 -5.41
C GLY A 531 1.69 -1.89 -6.46
N THR A 532 2.05 -0.89 -7.27
CA THR A 532 2.97 -1.07 -8.40
C THR A 532 4.43 -0.97 -7.97
N HIS A 533 4.72 -0.25 -6.88
CA HIS A 533 6.06 -0.22 -6.28
C HIS A 533 6.50 -1.63 -5.85
N GLU A 534 5.61 -2.41 -5.24
CA GLU A 534 5.89 -3.80 -4.85
C GLU A 534 6.20 -4.67 -6.08
N VAL A 535 5.42 -4.55 -7.16
CA VAL A 535 5.67 -5.30 -8.41
C VAL A 535 7.01 -4.92 -9.03
N CYS A 536 7.33 -3.63 -9.08
CA CYS A 536 8.62 -3.11 -9.56
C CYS A 536 9.79 -3.61 -8.72
N LEU A 537 9.65 -3.61 -7.39
CA LEU A 537 10.67 -4.11 -6.47
C LEU A 537 10.87 -5.62 -6.63
N ASN A 538 9.79 -6.38 -6.80
CA ASN A 538 9.85 -7.82 -7.07
C ASN A 538 10.57 -8.14 -8.39
N ALA A 539 10.39 -7.32 -9.43
CA ALA A 539 11.15 -7.44 -10.67
C ALA A 539 12.65 -7.22 -10.46
N ILE A 540 13.02 -6.22 -9.64
CA ILE A 540 14.41 -5.94 -9.27
C ILE A 540 15.00 -7.10 -8.46
N PHE A 541 14.29 -7.60 -7.45
CA PHE A 541 14.74 -8.76 -6.66
C PHE A 541 14.95 -10.00 -7.55
N ALA A 542 14.00 -10.30 -8.43
CA ALA A 542 14.12 -11.44 -9.34
C ALA A 542 15.31 -11.28 -10.30
N ALA A 543 15.53 -10.09 -10.84
CA ALA A 543 16.67 -9.79 -11.72
C ALA A 543 18.01 -9.89 -10.99
N MET A 544 18.12 -9.33 -9.78
CA MET A 544 19.33 -9.38 -8.96
C MET A 544 19.64 -10.81 -8.50
N ALA A 545 18.62 -11.59 -8.10
CA ALA A 545 18.77 -13.01 -7.77
C ALA A 545 19.28 -13.81 -8.97
N ALA A 546 18.76 -13.54 -10.18
CA ALA A 546 19.24 -14.17 -11.41
C ALA A 546 20.66 -13.77 -11.82
N LEU A 547 21.17 -12.63 -11.33
CA LEU A 547 22.53 -12.14 -11.55
C LEU A 547 23.50 -12.47 -10.42
N LYS A 548 23.02 -12.97 -9.27
CA LYS A 548 23.84 -13.25 -8.09
C LYS A 548 25.11 -14.07 -8.38
N PRO A 549 25.13 -15.04 -9.32
CA PRO A 549 26.36 -15.76 -9.66
C PRO A 549 27.47 -14.92 -10.34
N GLU A 550 27.14 -13.73 -10.84
CA GLU A 550 28.10 -12.84 -11.50
C GLU A 550 29.00 -12.12 -10.48
N LYS A 551 30.32 -12.18 -10.67
CA LYS A 551 31.32 -11.68 -9.70
C LYS A 551 31.14 -10.21 -9.29
N TYR A 552 30.59 -9.35 -10.14
CA TYR A 552 30.39 -7.94 -9.78
C TYR A 552 29.23 -7.74 -8.78
N MET A 553 28.33 -8.72 -8.65
CA MET A 553 27.23 -8.67 -7.69
C MET A 553 27.68 -8.89 -6.24
N ASP A 554 28.85 -9.50 -6.03
CA ASP A 554 29.47 -9.63 -4.71
C ASP A 554 29.73 -8.25 -4.05
N ASP A 555 29.89 -7.21 -4.88
CA ASP A 555 30.13 -5.83 -4.48
C ASP A 555 28.92 -4.91 -4.78
N CYS A 556 27.73 -5.45 -5.05
CA CYS A 556 26.54 -4.66 -5.34
C CYS A 556 25.62 -4.59 -4.12
N TRP A 557 25.47 -3.41 -3.52
CA TRP A 557 24.56 -3.18 -2.38
C TRP A 557 23.21 -2.64 -2.83
N LEU A 558 22.13 -3.09 -2.20
CA LEU A 558 20.78 -2.62 -2.46
C LEU A 558 20.30 -1.73 -1.30
N TRP A 559 19.90 -0.51 -1.64
CA TRP A 559 19.39 0.50 -0.73
C TRP A 559 17.92 0.81 -1.07
N LEU A 560 17.05 0.72 -0.07
CA LEU A 560 15.63 0.98 -0.22
C LEU A 560 15.30 2.38 0.28
N TYR A 561 14.73 3.21 -0.60
CA TYR A 561 14.11 4.48 -0.23
C TYR A 561 12.59 4.31 -0.13
N ARG A 562 11.90 5.23 0.55
CA ARG A 562 10.42 5.29 0.55
C ARG A 562 9.91 6.41 -0.34
N GLY A 563 8.72 6.22 -0.90
CA GLY A 563 8.02 7.20 -1.74
C GLY A 563 7.39 8.34 -0.93
N ALA A 564 6.47 9.08 -1.55
CA ALA A 564 5.78 10.20 -0.91
C ALA A 564 4.83 9.80 0.24
N TRP A 565 4.52 8.51 0.38
CA TRP A 565 3.41 8.03 1.22
C TRP A 565 3.83 7.54 2.60
N HIS A 566 5.09 7.10 2.74
CA HIS A 566 5.58 6.51 3.98
C HIS A 566 7.03 6.89 4.27
N GLU A 567 7.43 6.83 5.54
CA GLU A 567 8.81 7.00 6.00
C GLU A 567 9.29 5.73 6.69
N TRP A 568 10.60 5.56 6.77
CA TRP A 568 11.19 4.55 7.65
C TRP A 568 11.03 5.01 9.10
N ASP A 569 10.62 4.11 10.00
CA ASP A 569 10.79 4.37 11.43
C ASP A 569 12.30 4.55 11.72
N ILE A 570 12.67 5.47 12.62
CA ILE A 570 14.08 5.84 12.84
C ILE A 570 14.99 4.65 13.14
N HIS A 571 14.47 3.64 13.85
CA HIS A 571 15.20 2.42 14.21
C HIS A 571 15.47 1.48 13.02
N GLU A 572 14.82 1.68 11.87
CA GLU A 572 15.02 0.90 10.65
C GLU A 572 15.98 1.57 9.65
N ILE A 573 16.43 2.80 9.95
CA ILE A 573 17.27 3.57 9.04
C ILE A 573 18.71 3.10 9.17
N ASP A 574 19.28 2.63 8.05
CA ASP A 574 20.69 2.24 7.98
C ASP A 574 21.56 3.38 7.44
N MET A 575 20.99 4.29 6.64
CA MET A 575 21.66 5.48 6.12
C MET A 575 20.75 6.71 6.21
N ALA A 576 21.23 7.75 6.88
CA ALA A 576 20.60 9.07 6.97
C ALA A 576 21.47 10.11 6.26
N VAL A 577 20.96 10.72 5.19
CA VAL A 577 21.67 11.70 4.38
C VAL A 577 21.11 13.10 4.69
N PRO A 578 21.82 13.92 5.48
CA PRO A 578 21.38 15.27 5.78
C PRO A 578 21.51 16.19 4.56
N LEU A 579 20.53 17.07 4.40
CA LEU A 579 20.44 18.06 3.35
C LEU A 579 20.60 19.47 3.92
N SER A 580 21.26 20.34 3.17
CA SER A 580 21.26 21.77 3.44
C SER A 580 19.98 22.44 2.90
N PRO A 581 19.64 23.68 3.32
CA PRO A 581 18.53 24.44 2.73
C PRO A 581 18.62 24.57 1.20
N SER A 582 19.83 24.72 0.64
CA SER A 582 20.01 24.80 -0.81
C SER A 582 19.79 23.46 -1.51
N GLU A 583 20.08 22.33 -0.86
CA GLU A 583 19.80 21.00 -1.39
C GLU A 583 18.31 20.66 -1.34
N VAL A 584 17.61 21.09 -0.28
CA VAL A 584 16.14 21.00 -0.20
C VAL A 584 15.48 21.81 -1.32
N LEU A 585 15.95 23.04 -1.57
CA LEU A 585 15.46 23.87 -2.68
C LEU A 585 15.75 23.24 -4.05
N LEU A 586 16.94 22.67 -4.25
CA LEU A 586 17.28 21.96 -5.48
C LEU A 586 16.33 20.78 -5.71
N LYS A 587 16.09 19.97 -4.68
CA LYS A 587 15.14 18.86 -4.73
C LYS A 587 13.73 19.33 -5.09
N ARG A 588 13.24 20.38 -4.43
CA ARG A 588 11.93 20.97 -4.71
C ARG A 588 11.78 21.39 -6.17
N HIS A 589 12.77 22.09 -6.71
CA HIS A 589 12.75 22.51 -8.11
C HIS A 589 12.79 21.32 -9.07
N ALA A 590 13.54 20.26 -8.75
CA ALA A 590 13.54 19.03 -9.54
C ALA A 590 12.14 18.40 -9.62
N ILE A 591 11.42 18.33 -8.49
CA ILE A 591 10.03 17.85 -8.44
C ILE A 591 9.11 18.70 -9.34
N LEU A 592 9.27 20.03 -9.32
CA LEU A 592 8.45 20.95 -10.11
C LEU A 592 8.61 20.83 -11.64
N TYR A 593 9.63 20.11 -12.14
CA TYR A 593 9.73 19.79 -13.57
C TYR A 593 8.68 18.75 -14.02
N HIS A 594 8.06 18.01 -13.09
CA HIS A 594 6.96 17.08 -13.37
C HIS A 594 5.60 17.79 -13.37
N GLN A 595 5.44 18.77 -14.26
CA GLN A 595 4.30 19.71 -14.27
C GLN A 595 2.94 19.03 -14.44
N SER A 596 2.87 18.00 -15.28
CA SER A 596 1.65 17.20 -15.48
C SER A 596 1.14 16.52 -14.22
N GLN A 597 1.96 16.44 -13.16
CA GLN A 597 1.63 15.85 -11.87
C GLN A 597 1.41 16.89 -10.77
N LYS A 598 1.44 18.20 -11.09
CA LYS A 598 1.40 19.27 -10.10
C LYS A 598 -0.03 19.66 -9.68
N ASP A 599 -0.89 19.99 -10.65
CA ASP A 599 -2.13 20.71 -10.37
C ASP A 599 -3.34 19.79 -10.11
N ARG A 600 -3.45 18.68 -10.84
CA ARG A 600 -4.48 17.65 -10.67
C ARG A 600 -3.85 16.29 -10.86
N VAL A 601 -3.42 15.67 -9.76
CA VAL A 601 -2.93 14.30 -9.81
C VAL A 601 -4.12 13.38 -10.05
N MET A 602 -4.08 12.58 -11.11
CA MET A 602 -5.07 11.49 -11.32
C MET A 602 -5.14 10.54 -10.11
N PHE A 603 -4.04 10.49 -9.35
CA PHE A 603 -3.80 9.59 -8.25
C PHE A 603 -3.37 10.35 -6.99
N GLN A 604 -4.26 11.17 -6.44
CA GLN A 604 -4.04 11.83 -5.16
C GLN A 604 -4.44 10.85 -4.04
N GLY A 605 -3.45 10.27 -3.36
CA GLY A 605 -3.69 9.60 -2.08
C GLY A 605 -4.19 10.57 -1.00
N ASN A 606 -4.04 10.20 0.26
CA ASN A 606 -4.87 10.77 1.36
C ASN A 606 -4.45 12.15 1.86
N ASP A 607 -3.44 12.72 1.24
CA ASP A 607 -2.85 13.99 1.64
C ASP A 607 -3.20 15.03 0.57
N SER A 608 -3.86 16.10 0.97
CA SER A 608 -4.30 17.16 0.05
C SER A 608 -3.17 18.10 -0.37
N ARG A 609 -2.01 18.05 0.30
CA ARG A 609 -0.84 18.88 -0.02
C ARG A 609 -0.26 18.48 -1.39
N GLU A 610 0.40 19.41 -2.07
CA GLU A 610 1.15 19.09 -3.30
C GLU A 610 2.35 18.17 -2.98
N PHE A 611 2.76 17.31 -3.93
CA PHE A 611 3.84 16.33 -3.71
C PHE A 611 5.15 16.95 -3.21
N TRP A 612 5.52 18.13 -3.70
CA TRP A 612 6.74 18.81 -3.26
C TRP A 612 6.67 19.23 -1.79
N VAL A 613 5.50 19.67 -1.31
CA VAL A 613 5.28 20.01 0.10
C VAL A 613 5.41 18.76 0.96
N ARG A 614 4.80 17.65 0.53
CA ARG A 614 4.90 16.37 1.23
C ARG A 614 6.35 15.89 1.31
N ALA A 615 7.07 15.91 0.19
CA ALA A 615 8.47 15.49 0.15
C ALA A 615 9.36 16.31 1.10
N GLU A 616 9.14 17.63 1.15
CA GLU A 616 9.87 18.55 2.02
C GLU A 616 9.53 18.34 3.50
N ASP A 617 8.24 18.35 3.86
CA ASP A 617 7.79 18.14 5.24
C ASP A 617 8.22 16.77 5.76
N ARG A 618 8.20 15.74 4.92
CA ARG A 618 8.67 14.38 5.24
C ARG A 618 10.14 14.39 5.66
N ASN A 619 11.03 14.88 4.79
CA ASN A 619 12.46 14.89 5.10
C ASN A 619 12.80 15.84 6.26
N LYS A 620 12.03 16.92 6.44
CA LYS A 620 12.13 17.80 7.60
C LYS A 620 11.69 17.10 8.90
N ASN A 621 10.61 16.34 8.87
CA ASN A 621 10.15 15.56 10.03
C ASN A 621 11.18 14.51 10.45
N THR A 622 11.80 13.80 9.49
CA THR A 622 12.92 12.89 9.81
C THR A 622 14.05 13.63 10.55
N ALA A 623 14.41 14.85 10.11
CA ALA A 623 15.45 15.64 10.76
C ALA A 623 15.07 16.10 12.17
N ILE A 624 13.80 16.53 12.37
CA ILE A 624 13.27 16.87 13.70
C ILE A 624 13.32 15.66 14.62
N LEU A 625 12.93 14.47 14.15
CA LEU A 625 12.99 13.25 14.95
C LEU A 625 14.42 12.89 15.37
N TYR A 626 15.42 13.09 14.49
CA TYR A 626 16.82 12.91 14.85
C TYR A 626 17.27 13.92 15.93
N ASP A 627 16.89 15.19 15.81
CA ASP A 627 17.18 16.23 16.81
C ASP A 627 16.51 15.93 18.17
N GLU A 628 15.25 15.51 18.18
CA GLU A 628 14.53 15.10 19.40
C GLU A 628 15.21 13.92 20.12
N LEU A 629 15.89 13.03 19.37
CA LEU A 629 16.69 11.94 19.93
C LEU A 629 18.05 12.39 20.47
N GLY A 630 18.42 13.65 20.29
CA GLY A 630 19.63 14.30 20.80
C GLY A 630 20.78 14.37 19.80
N LEU A 631 20.53 14.14 18.51
CA LEU A 631 21.52 14.28 17.44
C LEU A 631 21.58 15.74 16.95
N ALA A 632 22.47 16.03 16.01
CA ALA A 632 22.59 17.39 15.47
C ALA A 632 21.34 17.82 14.70
N GLU A 633 21.04 19.11 14.77
CA GLU A 633 19.96 19.75 14.01
C GLU A 633 20.33 19.80 12.50
N TYR A 634 19.43 19.32 11.65
CA TYR A 634 19.55 19.37 10.19
C TYR A 634 18.28 19.99 9.58
N GLU A 635 18.40 20.60 8.40
CA GLU A 635 17.23 21.13 7.68
C GLU A 635 16.28 20.00 7.25
N ALA A 636 16.85 18.92 6.71
CA ALA A 636 16.12 17.75 6.25
C ALA A 636 17.05 16.53 6.18
N ILE A 637 16.48 15.31 6.29
CA ILE A 637 17.19 14.03 6.15
C ILE A 637 16.45 13.13 5.14
N GLU A 638 17.20 12.55 4.20
CA GLU A 638 16.74 11.43 3.39
C GLU A 638 17.21 10.10 4.01
N ALA A 639 16.30 9.15 4.15
CA ALA A 639 16.52 7.90 4.87
C ALA A 639 16.49 6.69 3.94
N PHE A 640 17.40 5.74 4.17
CA PHE A 640 17.52 4.51 3.41
C PHE A 640 17.72 3.31 4.34
N LYS A 641 17.18 2.16 3.92
CA LYS A 641 17.37 0.86 4.56
C LYS A 641 18.19 -0.04 3.64
N ARG A 642 19.19 -0.74 4.15
CA ARG A 642 19.95 -1.70 3.35
C ARG A 642 19.15 -3.00 3.27
N PHE A 643 19.14 -3.61 2.08
CA PHE A 643 18.49 -4.90 1.87
C PHE A 643 19.51 -5.95 1.44
N ASP A 644 19.58 -7.04 2.20
CA ASP A 644 20.42 -8.18 1.88
C ASP A 644 19.61 -9.17 1.02
N TYR A 645 20.09 -9.46 -0.19
CA TYR A 645 19.40 -10.26 -1.22
C TYR A 645 20.24 -11.45 -1.73
#